data_AF-A0A9Q4Q0N1-F1
#
_entry.id   AF-A0A9Q4Q0N1-F1
#
_cell.length_a   1.000
_cell.length_b   1.000
_cell.length_c   1.000
_cell.angle_alpha   90.00
_cell.angle_beta   90.00
_cell.angle_gamma   90.00
#
_symmetry.space_group_name_H-M   'P 1'
#
loop_
_entity.id
_entity.type
_entity.pdbx_description
1 polymer ?
#
loop_
_entity_poly.entity_id
_entity_poly.type
_entity_poly.pdbx_seq_one_letter_code
_entity_poly.pdbx_strand_id
1 'polypeptide(L)'
;MSTALDIVSPSWLEAHRDAESVVVVDVREERDYEELGHLPGAVNVPADRFRDPSSVVDGKLPTADDFAALLSAAGIERDDTVVAYGDDGGALAARFLLTALVYGHEGRLSLLDGGLEAWRDGEDGSLSTDRPSSDPTPYEAKLRADAPIADRETVEAAVEGDAVVVDTRTAAEYEQSRVPGAVHLDWEDLLEEGRLRNEATLEELLAEHGLTPDERIVLYCNTARRLSHTFVALRHLGYEDVSFYEGSLTDWVRAEAPEWDPVELQAQVRHYADNGGFEAMVDDLGEDVLGRLKLIGLYHQKQRGYFMLRTRSPGGILTAEQARTIGEVADEFARAPEEYGGPDQNPVFGDGYLDVTTRQDVQMHWIEIADVAEIWDRYDAVGLSTMQACGNSVRNVVGCPADGLDPAETVDIQPVVERVSQRFLGDRHYANLPRKFKVSVTGCHEDCARSSIQDLGLTPARKDGRDGFVARVGGGLSDGPRVASDIDLFVEPDRVDDLVAAMADLFADHGSYLDTAVNRLRFLVAEFGPEAFREELESYADFAFEEPDETLTTDYRGDHVGVHEQADGRSYAGLNVPTGRMGGDEFAALAALSDELGGGELRLTPNQNVLVPHLTDDGLERLLEDPLLERYSPDPGPFTRGIVTCTGREFCNYGIIETKNRAIRWARELDDWAEAAGIADDHEAIRIHMSGCSASCAQPQLGDFGLRGEVYRDDYDSGRAADLGLGGDLGNDEFIDWLVGKIPIDDVPGVVKATMLAYDADSEPGESFTEWTRRTSNADLREIVTDGPARDPPAIETEVR
;
A
#
# COMPACT_ATOMS: atom_id res chain seq x y z
N MET A 1 -22.14 2.02 -41.52
CA MET A 1 -21.02 2.69 -40.82
C MET A 1 -20.07 3.26 -41.87
N SER A 2 -19.60 4.51 -41.73
CA SER A 2 -18.86 5.23 -42.80
C SER A 2 -17.34 5.14 -42.70
N THR A 3 -16.80 4.94 -41.50
CA THR A 3 -15.35 4.91 -41.23
C THR A 3 -14.86 3.46 -41.22
N ALA A 4 -13.90 3.11 -42.07
CA ALA A 4 -13.28 1.78 -42.08
C ALA A 4 -12.20 1.70 -41.00
N LEU A 5 -12.25 0.66 -40.16
CA LEU A 5 -11.22 0.33 -39.16
C LEU A 5 -10.62 -1.03 -39.54
N ASP A 6 -9.31 -1.08 -39.76
CA ASP A 6 -8.64 -2.28 -40.28
C ASP A 6 -7.17 -2.41 -39.84
N ILE A 7 -6.51 -3.48 -40.27
CA ILE A 7 -5.11 -3.80 -39.95
C ILE A 7 -4.32 -3.85 -41.26
N VAL A 8 -3.18 -3.17 -41.32
CA VAL A 8 -2.32 -3.05 -42.51
C VAL A 8 -0.91 -3.55 -42.22
N SER A 9 -0.26 -4.15 -43.24
CA SER A 9 1.10 -4.65 -43.11
C SER A 9 2.16 -3.56 -43.32
N PRO A 10 3.41 -3.76 -42.85
CA PRO A 10 4.53 -2.88 -43.16
C PRO A 10 4.71 -2.60 -44.66
N SER A 11 4.58 -3.62 -45.51
CA SER A 11 4.68 -3.46 -46.97
C SER A 11 3.54 -2.63 -47.56
N TRP A 12 2.34 -2.69 -46.95
CA TRP A 12 1.25 -1.81 -47.35
C TRP A 12 1.60 -0.36 -47.00
N LEU A 13 2.07 -0.11 -45.77
CA LEU A 13 2.42 1.23 -45.33
C LEU A 13 3.55 1.83 -46.18
N GLU A 14 4.58 1.05 -46.49
CA GLU A 14 5.68 1.46 -47.39
C GLU A 14 5.17 1.94 -48.75
N ALA A 15 4.17 1.26 -49.31
CA ALA A 15 3.60 1.63 -50.62
C ALA A 15 2.67 2.87 -50.58
N HIS A 16 2.21 3.30 -49.40
CA HIS A 16 1.16 4.32 -49.28
C HIS A 16 1.51 5.52 -48.37
N ARG A 17 2.59 5.46 -47.59
CA ARG A 17 2.96 6.52 -46.62
C ARG A 17 3.18 7.90 -47.24
N ASP A 18 3.59 7.96 -48.51
CA ASP A 18 3.87 9.22 -49.21
C ASP A 18 2.62 9.78 -49.92
N ALA A 19 1.45 9.16 -49.74
CA ALA A 19 0.20 9.70 -50.24
C ALA A 19 -0.23 10.91 -49.42
N GLU A 20 -0.75 11.95 -50.09
CA GLU A 20 -1.05 13.28 -49.53
C GLU A 20 -2.06 13.26 -48.37
N SER A 21 -2.80 12.15 -48.19
CA SER A 21 -3.84 11.98 -47.18
C SER A 21 -3.54 10.84 -46.19
N VAL A 22 -2.29 10.38 -46.07
CA VAL A 22 -1.91 9.31 -45.12
C VAL A 22 -1.05 9.91 -44.01
N VAL A 23 -1.49 9.80 -42.76
CA VAL A 23 -0.74 10.23 -41.59
C VAL A 23 -0.37 9.02 -40.74
N VAL A 24 0.92 8.87 -40.46
CA VAL A 24 1.45 7.81 -39.61
C VAL A 24 1.58 8.34 -38.19
N VAL A 25 0.98 7.66 -37.22
CA VAL A 25 0.95 8.09 -35.81
C VAL A 25 1.73 7.10 -34.95
N ASP A 26 2.77 7.61 -34.30
CA ASP A 26 3.54 6.91 -33.26
C ASP A 26 2.94 7.24 -31.89
N VAL A 27 2.43 6.23 -31.19
CA VAL A 27 1.82 6.41 -29.86
C VAL A 27 2.75 6.19 -28.68
N ARG A 28 4.05 5.93 -28.92
CA ARG A 28 5.04 5.76 -27.86
C ARG A 28 5.32 7.08 -27.15
N GLU A 29 5.99 6.99 -26.00
CA GLU A 29 6.45 8.16 -25.26
C GLU A 29 7.32 9.07 -26.15
N GLU A 30 7.20 10.39 -25.95
CA GLU A 30 7.93 11.40 -26.74
C GLU A 30 9.44 11.15 -26.70
N ARG A 31 9.95 10.70 -25.56
CA ARG A 31 11.36 10.33 -25.40
C ARG A 31 11.78 9.21 -26.35
N ASP A 32 11.01 8.12 -26.44
CA ASP A 32 11.36 6.98 -27.29
C ASP A 32 11.21 7.32 -28.77
N TYR A 33 10.22 8.15 -29.10
CA TYR A 33 10.06 8.71 -30.44
C TYR A 33 11.28 9.54 -30.88
N GLU A 34 11.84 10.36 -29.99
CA GLU A 34 12.99 11.23 -30.27
C GLU A 34 14.34 10.51 -30.20
N GLU A 35 14.56 9.67 -29.18
CA GLU A 35 15.86 9.06 -28.89
C GLU A 35 16.08 7.73 -29.63
N LEU A 36 15.05 6.89 -29.74
CA LEU A 36 15.16 5.54 -30.32
C LEU A 36 14.81 5.50 -31.80
N GLY A 37 14.28 6.60 -32.33
CA GLY A 37 13.83 6.75 -33.71
C GLY A 37 12.43 6.19 -33.96
N HIS A 38 11.81 6.67 -35.02
CA HIS A 38 10.42 6.41 -35.40
C HIS A 38 10.29 6.15 -36.91
N LEU A 39 9.11 5.72 -37.38
CA LEU A 39 8.87 5.52 -38.81
C LEU A 39 9.01 6.85 -39.57
N PRO A 40 9.70 6.90 -40.72
CA PRO A 40 9.87 8.14 -41.47
C PRO A 40 8.54 8.87 -41.74
N GLY A 41 8.46 10.15 -41.35
CA GLY A 41 7.27 10.98 -41.51
C GLY A 41 6.19 10.80 -40.44
N ALA A 42 6.38 9.93 -39.45
CA ALA A 42 5.42 9.74 -38.37
C ALA A 42 5.34 10.95 -37.44
N VAL A 43 4.12 11.33 -37.06
CA VAL A 43 3.84 12.30 -35.99
C VAL A 43 3.68 11.55 -34.67
N ASN A 44 4.10 12.16 -33.57
CA ASN A 44 3.98 11.56 -32.25
C ASN A 44 2.73 12.05 -31.53
N VAL A 45 1.93 11.11 -31.05
CA VAL A 45 0.79 11.36 -30.17
C VAL A 45 0.90 10.37 -29.00
N PRO A 46 1.61 10.71 -27.92
CA PRO A 46 1.88 9.78 -26.83
C PRO A 46 0.64 9.21 -26.14
N ALA A 47 0.71 7.93 -25.74
CA ALA A 47 -0.38 7.17 -25.13
C ALA A 47 -0.98 7.78 -23.86
N ASP A 48 -0.16 8.44 -23.04
CA ASP A 48 -0.54 9.18 -21.84
C ASP A 48 -1.42 10.40 -22.16
N ARG A 49 -1.37 10.92 -23.38
CA ARG A 49 -2.08 12.16 -23.75
C ARG A 49 -3.52 11.94 -24.19
N PHE A 50 -3.83 10.82 -24.84
CA PHE A 50 -5.19 10.53 -25.36
C PHE A 50 -5.95 9.49 -24.54
N ARG A 51 -5.55 9.31 -23.28
CA ARG A 51 -6.32 8.61 -22.25
C ARG A 51 -6.75 9.68 -21.26
N ASP A 52 -7.98 9.60 -20.76
CA ASP A 52 -8.47 10.59 -19.79
C ASP A 52 -7.60 10.53 -18.52
N PRO A 53 -6.82 11.58 -18.21
CA PRO A 53 -5.99 11.61 -17.00
C PRO A 53 -6.84 11.76 -15.74
N SER A 54 -8.12 12.17 -15.87
CA SER A 54 -9.04 12.47 -14.77
C SER A 54 -10.02 11.35 -14.39
N SER A 55 -9.81 10.15 -14.93
CA SER A 55 -10.73 9.05 -14.71
C SER A 55 -10.04 7.72 -14.37
N VAL A 56 -10.53 7.23 -13.24
CA VAL A 56 -10.35 6.05 -12.39
C VAL A 56 -10.24 4.64 -12.94
N VAL A 57 -10.19 4.54 -14.25
CA VAL A 57 -9.81 3.32 -14.91
C VAL A 57 -8.97 3.84 -16.04
N ASP A 58 -7.66 3.67 -15.92
CA ASP A 58 -6.65 4.10 -16.89
C ASP A 58 -7.08 3.59 -18.28
N GLY A 59 -7.95 4.28 -19.03
CA GLY A 59 -8.89 3.55 -19.89
C GLY A 59 -10.24 4.20 -20.23
N LYS A 60 -10.62 5.30 -19.59
CA LYS A 60 -11.68 6.15 -20.15
C LYS A 60 -11.17 7.00 -21.31
N LEU A 61 -12.09 7.32 -22.22
CA LEU A 61 -11.81 8.15 -23.37
C LEU A 61 -11.56 9.59 -22.89
N PRO A 62 -10.55 10.29 -23.43
CA PRO A 62 -10.27 11.69 -23.11
C PRO A 62 -11.47 12.56 -23.44
N THR A 63 -11.57 13.80 -22.96
CA THR A 63 -12.65 14.69 -23.44
C THR A 63 -12.53 14.90 -24.96
N ALA A 64 -13.65 15.19 -25.62
CA ALA A 64 -13.63 15.47 -27.05
C ALA A 64 -12.73 16.66 -27.36
N ASP A 65 -12.72 17.70 -26.52
CA ASP A 65 -11.91 18.89 -26.73
C ASP A 65 -10.41 18.59 -26.60
N ASP A 66 -10.00 17.78 -25.61
CA ASP A 66 -8.60 17.37 -25.44
C ASP A 66 -8.13 16.51 -26.61
N PHE A 67 -8.95 15.57 -27.06
CA PHE A 67 -8.62 14.73 -28.20
C PHE A 67 -8.53 15.53 -29.51
N ALA A 68 -9.41 16.51 -29.71
CA ALA A 68 -9.32 17.45 -30.83
C ALA A 68 -8.05 18.27 -30.79
N ALA A 69 -7.65 18.78 -29.61
CA ALA A 69 -6.43 19.55 -29.44
C ALA A 69 -5.19 18.73 -29.80
N LEU A 70 -5.15 17.44 -29.42
CA LEU A 70 -4.05 16.54 -29.75
C LEU A 70 -3.92 16.28 -31.25
N LEU A 71 -5.03 15.91 -31.91
CA LEU A 71 -5.01 15.67 -33.36
C LEU A 71 -4.72 16.95 -34.14
N SER A 72 -5.26 18.08 -33.69
CA SER A 72 -4.92 19.40 -34.21
C SER A 72 -3.42 19.66 -34.11
N ALA A 73 -2.82 19.51 -32.92
CA ALA A 73 -1.39 19.75 -32.72
C ALA A 73 -0.49 18.80 -33.52
N ALA A 74 -0.95 17.57 -33.76
CA ALA A 74 -0.26 16.61 -34.62
C ALA A 74 -0.37 16.93 -36.12
N GLY A 75 -1.24 17.86 -36.51
CA GLY A 75 -1.46 18.23 -37.91
C GLY A 75 -2.42 17.31 -38.66
N ILE A 76 -3.26 16.56 -37.95
CA ILE A 76 -4.18 15.57 -38.53
C ILE A 76 -5.49 16.28 -38.89
N GLU A 77 -6.03 16.07 -40.09
CA GLU A 77 -7.36 16.49 -40.51
C GLU A 77 -8.41 15.40 -40.27
N ARG A 78 -9.71 15.72 -40.29
CA ARG A 78 -10.76 14.74 -39.95
C ARG A 78 -10.93 13.63 -40.98
N ASP A 79 -10.54 13.87 -42.23
CA ASP A 79 -10.67 12.95 -43.37
C ASP A 79 -9.35 12.28 -43.77
N ASP A 80 -8.28 12.51 -43.02
CA ASP A 80 -7.00 11.82 -43.21
C ASP A 80 -7.11 10.31 -43.02
N THR A 81 -6.33 9.55 -43.76
CA THR A 81 -6.11 8.13 -43.45
C THR A 81 -5.04 8.01 -42.37
N VAL A 82 -5.42 7.57 -41.19
CA VAL A 82 -4.54 7.44 -40.04
C VAL A 82 -4.05 6.00 -39.92
N VAL A 83 -2.72 5.83 -39.86
CA VAL A 83 -2.07 4.54 -39.57
C VAL A 83 -1.34 4.66 -38.24
N ALA A 84 -1.85 4.00 -37.19
CA ALA A 84 -1.26 4.07 -35.85
C ALA A 84 -0.38 2.85 -35.55
N TYR A 85 0.72 3.07 -34.83
CA TYR A 85 1.60 2.01 -34.36
C TYR A 85 2.24 2.34 -33.00
N GLY A 86 2.72 1.31 -32.32
CA GLY A 86 3.52 1.40 -31.10
C GLY A 86 4.50 0.23 -31.03
N ASP A 87 4.95 -0.10 -29.82
CA ASP A 87 5.87 -1.20 -29.49
C ASP A 87 5.28 -2.22 -28.50
N ASP A 88 3.99 -2.09 -28.18
CA ASP A 88 3.30 -2.91 -27.17
C ASP A 88 2.40 -4.01 -27.77
N GLY A 89 2.78 -4.56 -28.92
CA GLY A 89 1.92 -5.48 -29.68
C GLY A 89 0.68 -4.81 -30.28
N GLY A 90 0.61 -3.46 -30.25
CA GLY A 90 -0.43 -2.66 -30.90
C GLY A 90 -1.63 -2.32 -30.03
N ALA A 91 -1.66 -2.66 -28.75
CA ALA A 91 -2.81 -2.40 -27.88
C ALA A 91 -3.05 -0.90 -27.65
N LEU A 92 -2.00 -0.11 -27.41
CA LEU A 92 -2.13 1.34 -27.26
C LEU A 92 -2.44 2.05 -28.59
N ALA A 93 -1.86 1.57 -29.70
CA ALA A 93 -2.18 2.09 -31.03
C ALA A 93 -3.63 1.79 -31.40
N ALA A 94 -4.12 0.59 -31.10
CA ALA A 94 -5.53 0.22 -31.27
C ALA A 94 -6.45 1.10 -30.40
N ARG A 95 -6.02 1.43 -29.17
CA ARG A 95 -6.76 2.35 -28.30
C ARG A 95 -6.89 3.73 -28.92
N PHE A 96 -5.82 4.29 -29.47
CA PHE A 96 -5.87 5.57 -30.19
C PHE A 96 -6.88 5.55 -31.33
N LEU A 97 -6.86 4.50 -32.15
CA LEU A 97 -7.80 4.34 -33.28
C LEU A 97 -9.26 4.20 -32.79
N LEU A 98 -9.50 3.45 -31.71
CA LEU A 98 -10.82 3.33 -31.11
C LEU A 98 -11.33 4.69 -30.61
N THR A 99 -10.47 5.48 -29.95
CA THR A 99 -10.79 6.85 -29.53
C THR A 99 -11.13 7.73 -30.73
N ALA A 100 -10.34 7.68 -31.80
CA ALA A 100 -10.62 8.42 -33.03
C ALA A 100 -11.96 8.02 -33.67
N LEU A 101 -12.27 6.72 -33.68
CA LEU A 101 -13.55 6.20 -34.17
C LEU A 101 -14.72 6.75 -33.35
N VAL A 102 -14.61 6.70 -32.02
CA VAL A 102 -15.64 7.17 -31.07
C VAL A 102 -15.91 8.66 -31.23
N TYR A 103 -14.88 9.48 -31.45
CA TYR A 103 -15.00 10.92 -31.69
C TYR A 103 -15.29 11.30 -33.14
N GLY A 104 -15.51 10.30 -34.00
CA GLY A 104 -16.06 10.49 -35.32
C GLY A 104 -15.05 10.87 -36.38
N HIS A 105 -13.80 10.44 -36.29
CA HIS A 105 -12.88 10.54 -37.43
C HIS A 105 -13.51 9.95 -38.72
N GLU A 106 -13.39 10.68 -39.83
CA GLU A 106 -14.10 10.37 -41.09
C GLU A 106 -13.24 9.56 -42.06
N GLY A 107 -11.93 9.77 -42.01
CA GLY A 107 -10.96 9.03 -42.82
C GLY A 107 -10.69 7.62 -42.32
N ARG A 108 -9.93 6.83 -43.09
CA ARG A 108 -9.66 5.42 -42.76
C ARG A 108 -8.76 5.34 -41.54
N LEU A 109 -9.07 4.42 -40.64
CA LEU A 109 -8.30 4.14 -39.43
C LEU A 109 -7.64 2.76 -39.57
N SER A 110 -6.32 2.69 -39.53
CA SER A 110 -5.60 1.42 -39.69
C SER A 110 -4.56 1.21 -38.59
N LEU A 111 -4.51 0.00 -38.04
CA LEU A 111 -3.44 -0.44 -37.13
C LEU A 111 -2.30 -1.05 -37.95
N LEU A 112 -1.05 -0.67 -37.65
CA LEU A 112 0.12 -1.31 -38.26
C LEU A 112 0.41 -2.66 -37.58
N ASP A 113 0.29 -3.74 -38.34
CA ASP A 113 0.50 -5.10 -37.86
C ASP A 113 1.95 -5.34 -37.39
N GLY A 114 2.10 -5.73 -36.13
CA GLY A 114 3.40 -5.90 -35.45
C GLY A 114 4.19 -4.61 -35.17
N GLY A 115 3.57 -3.45 -35.40
CA GLY A 115 4.10 -2.15 -34.97
C GLY A 115 5.54 -1.83 -35.44
N LEU A 116 6.30 -1.19 -34.57
CA LEU A 116 7.67 -0.75 -34.87
C LEU A 116 8.63 -1.92 -35.13
N GLU A 117 8.51 -3.01 -34.39
CA GLU A 117 9.37 -4.18 -34.55
C GLU A 117 9.17 -4.82 -35.93
N ALA A 118 7.92 -5.02 -36.35
CA ALA A 118 7.62 -5.55 -37.67
C ALA A 118 8.06 -4.63 -38.81
N TRP A 119 8.02 -3.30 -38.61
CA TRP A 119 8.57 -2.35 -39.56
C TRP A 119 10.09 -2.51 -39.74
N ARG A 120 10.83 -2.64 -38.62
CA ARG A 120 12.30 -2.82 -38.62
C ARG A 120 12.73 -4.11 -39.29
N ASP A 121 11.92 -5.15 -39.18
CA ASP A 121 12.13 -6.43 -39.85
C ASP A 121 11.71 -6.43 -41.34
N GLY A 122 11.04 -5.37 -41.79
CA GLY A 122 10.55 -5.19 -43.16
C GLY A 122 11.64 -4.82 -44.18
N GLU A 123 11.25 -4.69 -45.45
CA GLU A 123 12.19 -4.43 -46.56
C GLU A 123 12.87 -3.05 -46.47
N ASP A 124 12.15 -2.02 -46.01
CA ASP A 124 12.70 -0.68 -45.77
C ASP A 124 13.48 -0.64 -44.44
N GLY A 125 12.84 -1.06 -43.34
CA GLY A 125 13.43 -1.14 -42.00
C GLY A 125 13.99 0.18 -41.45
N SER A 126 13.81 1.29 -42.17
CA SER A 126 14.45 2.58 -41.83
C SER A 126 13.72 3.28 -40.70
N LEU A 127 14.50 3.97 -39.86
CA LEU A 127 14.02 4.84 -38.79
C LEU A 127 14.51 6.27 -39.04
N SER A 128 13.71 7.22 -38.61
CA SER A 128 13.95 8.66 -38.62
C SER A 128 14.05 9.17 -37.18
N THR A 129 14.84 10.22 -36.98
CA THR A 129 14.76 11.09 -35.78
C THR A 129 14.27 12.49 -36.16
N ASP A 130 13.95 12.72 -37.43
CA ASP A 130 13.44 13.99 -37.94
C ASP A 130 11.94 14.12 -37.60
N ARG A 131 11.60 15.07 -36.72
CA ARG A 131 10.22 15.40 -36.37
C ARG A 131 9.55 16.18 -37.51
N PRO A 132 8.44 15.70 -38.09
CA PRO A 132 7.67 16.49 -39.05
C PRO A 132 7.19 17.78 -38.41
N SER A 133 7.37 18.91 -39.10
CA SER A 133 6.75 20.18 -38.71
C SER A 133 5.37 20.25 -39.35
N SER A 134 4.32 20.02 -38.57
CA SER A 134 2.93 20.21 -38.99
C SER A 134 2.34 21.49 -38.37
N ASP A 135 1.58 22.23 -39.17
CA ASP A 135 0.77 23.35 -38.66
C ASP A 135 -0.51 22.78 -38.01
N PRO A 136 -1.00 23.36 -36.90
CA PRO A 136 -2.24 22.90 -36.28
C PRO A 136 -3.44 22.98 -37.23
N THR A 137 -4.29 21.95 -37.21
CA THR A 137 -5.49 21.84 -38.07
C THR A 137 -6.77 22.27 -37.34
N PRO A 138 -7.88 22.60 -38.03
CA PRO A 138 -9.16 22.86 -37.39
C PRO A 138 -9.89 21.57 -36.98
N TYR A 139 -9.19 20.58 -36.43
CA TYR A 139 -9.79 19.29 -36.08
C TYR A 139 -10.91 19.46 -35.04
N GLU A 140 -12.09 18.91 -35.32
CA GLU A 140 -13.22 18.88 -34.40
C GLU A 140 -13.52 17.42 -34.01
N ALA A 141 -13.52 17.14 -32.70
CA ALA A 141 -13.94 15.86 -32.16
C ALA A 141 -15.32 15.99 -31.52
N LYS A 142 -16.16 14.98 -31.71
CA LYS A 142 -17.47 14.93 -31.05
C LYS A 142 -17.86 13.48 -30.79
N LEU A 143 -18.25 13.19 -29.55
CA LEU A 143 -18.76 11.87 -29.20
C LEU A 143 -19.93 11.52 -30.12
N ARG A 144 -19.76 10.43 -30.86
CA ARG A 144 -20.79 9.94 -31.76
C ARG A 144 -21.99 9.42 -30.98
N ALA A 145 -23.19 9.69 -31.50
CA ALA A 145 -24.41 9.12 -30.94
C ALA A 145 -24.49 7.59 -31.12
N ASP A 146 -23.78 7.04 -32.11
CA ASP A 146 -23.63 5.63 -32.40
C ASP A 146 -22.24 5.08 -31.99
N ALA A 147 -21.57 5.73 -31.02
CA ALA A 147 -20.30 5.25 -30.51
C ALA A 147 -20.47 3.82 -29.94
N PRO A 148 -19.52 2.89 -30.20
CA PRO A 148 -19.61 1.50 -29.76
C PRO A 148 -19.26 1.33 -28.27
N ILE A 149 -19.76 2.22 -27.42
CA ILE A 149 -19.56 2.21 -25.97
C ILE A 149 -20.78 1.55 -25.33
N ALA A 150 -20.55 0.51 -24.54
CA ALA A 150 -21.55 -0.10 -23.68
C ALA A 150 -21.46 0.54 -22.29
N ASP A 151 -22.60 0.93 -21.74
CA ASP A 151 -22.75 1.23 -20.32
C ASP A 151 -23.04 -0.04 -19.52
N ARG A 152 -23.12 0.10 -18.19
CA ARG A 152 -23.41 -1.03 -17.30
C ARG A 152 -24.73 -1.72 -17.63
N GLU A 153 -25.80 -0.95 -17.85
CA GLU A 153 -27.13 -1.50 -18.18
C GLU A 153 -27.05 -2.36 -19.44
N THR A 154 -26.27 -1.93 -20.43
CA THR A 154 -25.99 -2.70 -21.65
C THR A 154 -25.28 -4.03 -21.35
N VAL A 155 -24.30 -4.03 -20.44
CA VAL A 155 -23.59 -5.26 -20.04
C VAL A 155 -24.50 -6.18 -19.23
N GLU A 156 -25.32 -5.65 -18.32
CA GLU A 156 -26.29 -6.44 -17.55
C GLU A 156 -27.28 -7.15 -18.50
N ALA A 157 -27.80 -6.43 -19.49
CA ALA A 157 -28.65 -7.02 -20.53
C ALA A 157 -27.91 -8.07 -21.38
N ALA A 158 -26.63 -7.83 -21.70
CA ALA A 158 -25.79 -8.78 -22.42
C ALA A 158 -25.63 -10.10 -21.63
N VAL A 159 -25.37 -10.02 -20.33
CA VAL A 159 -25.27 -11.18 -19.42
C VAL A 159 -26.57 -12.00 -19.37
N GLU A 160 -27.73 -11.35 -19.51
CA GLU A 160 -29.03 -12.03 -19.60
C GLU A 160 -29.28 -12.75 -20.94
N GLY A 161 -28.35 -12.64 -21.89
CA GLY A 161 -28.35 -13.38 -23.16
C GLY A 161 -28.59 -12.53 -24.41
N ASP A 162 -28.51 -11.19 -24.31
CA ASP A 162 -28.66 -10.28 -25.46
C ASP A 162 -27.37 -10.10 -26.29
N ALA A 163 -26.22 -10.50 -25.75
CA ALA A 163 -24.92 -10.43 -26.42
C ALA A 163 -23.91 -11.41 -25.79
N VAL A 164 -22.81 -11.66 -26.48
CA VAL A 164 -21.65 -12.38 -25.91
C VAL A 164 -20.74 -11.36 -25.24
N VAL A 165 -20.58 -11.49 -23.93
CA VAL A 165 -19.63 -10.68 -23.15
C VAL A 165 -18.27 -11.35 -23.19
N VAL A 166 -17.21 -10.63 -23.55
CA VAL A 166 -15.86 -11.19 -23.74
C VAL A 166 -14.84 -10.47 -22.86
N ASP A 167 -14.14 -11.26 -22.05
CA ASP A 167 -13.04 -10.82 -21.19
C ASP A 167 -11.71 -10.99 -21.93
N THR A 168 -11.00 -9.87 -22.17
CA THR A 168 -9.76 -9.88 -22.95
C THR A 168 -8.48 -9.89 -22.09
N ARG A 169 -8.58 -10.30 -20.83
CA ARG A 169 -7.45 -10.34 -19.87
C ARG A 169 -6.79 -11.71 -19.86
N THR A 170 -5.79 -11.89 -19.00
CA THR A 170 -5.14 -13.20 -18.85
C THR A 170 -6.06 -14.23 -18.18
N ALA A 171 -5.80 -15.52 -18.41
CA ALA A 171 -6.56 -16.61 -17.78
C ALA A 171 -6.58 -16.52 -16.24
N ALA A 172 -5.45 -16.12 -15.63
CA ALA A 172 -5.35 -15.95 -14.19
C ALA A 172 -6.26 -14.83 -13.67
N GLU A 173 -6.33 -13.69 -14.38
CA GLU A 173 -7.22 -12.57 -14.04
C GLU A 173 -8.71 -12.97 -14.19
N TYR A 174 -9.05 -13.73 -15.23
CA TYR A 174 -10.41 -14.23 -15.48
C TYR A 174 -10.89 -15.27 -14.45
N GLU A 175 -9.98 -16.14 -13.99
CA GLU A 175 -10.26 -17.10 -12.91
C GLU A 175 -10.49 -16.40 -11.57
N GLN A 176 -9.76 -15.31 -11.31
CA GLN A 176 -9.87 -14.54 -10.08
C GLN A 176 -11.21 -13.80 -9.95
N SER A 177 -11.66 -13.15 -11.03
CA SER A 177 -12.95 -12.45 -11.09
C SER A 177 -13.33 -12.16 -12.55
N ARG A 178 -14.63 -12.08 -12.83
CA ARG A 178 -15.16 -11.82 -14.18
C ARG A 178 -16.61 -11.36 -14.11
N VAL A 179 -17.08 -10.74 -15.19
CA VAL A 179 -18.51 -10.54 -15.41
C VAL A 179 -19.17 -11.92 -15.55
N PRO A 180 -20.27 -12.21 -14.83
CA PRO A 180 -20.95 -13.51 -14.91
C PRO A 180 -21.29 -13.89 -16.36
N GLY A 181 -20.99 -15.12 -16.75
CA GLY A 181 -21.30 -15.63 -18.09
C GLY A 181 -20.36 -15.13 -19.20
N ALA A 182 -19.38 -14.28 -18.91
CA ALA A 182 -18.40 -13.85 -19.89
C ALA A 182 -17.60 -15.02 -20.47
N VAL A 183 -17.21 -14.90 -21.74
CA VAL A 183 -16.26 -15.77 -22.42
C VAL A 183 -14.86 -15.20 -22.23
N HIS A 184 -13.89 -16.02 -21.86
CA HIS A 184 -12.48 -15.61 -21.79
C HIS A 184 -11.84 -15.75 -23.16
N LEU A 185 -11.18 -14.70 -23.66
CA LEU A 185 -10.36 -14.70 -24.88
C LEU A 185 -9.19 -13.74 -24.65
N ASP A 186 -7.99 -14.24 -24.33
CA ASP A 186 -6.85 -13.36 -24.12
C ASP A 186 -6.53 -12.62 -25.44
N TRP A 187 -6.28 -11.31 -25.36
CA TRP A 187 -5.93 -10.53 -26.54
C TRP A 187 -4.61 -11.01 -27.18
N GLU A 188 -3.70 -11.56 -26.39
CA GLU A 188 -2.43 -12.14 -26.87
C GLU A 188 -2.65 -13.43 -27.68
N ASP A 189 -3.75 -14.15 -27.48
CA ASP A 189 -4.07 -15.36 -28.26
C ASP A 189 -4.28 -15.04 -29.74
N LEU A 190 -4.67 -13.80 -30.05
CA LEU A 190 -4.82 -13.29 -31.42
C LEU A 190 -3.47 -13.05 -32.12
N LEU A 191 -2.37 -13.11 -31.38
CA LEU A 191 -1.04 -12.77 -31.86
C LEU A 191 -0.12 -14.00 -31.99
N GLU A 192 0.81 -13.92 -32.93
CA GLU A 192 1.95 -14.83 -33.11
C GLU A 192 3.19 -13.98 -33.41
N GLU A 193 4.20 -14.05 -32.53
CA GLU A 193 5.42 -13.23 -32.62
C GLU A 193 5.13 -11.73 -32.77
N GLY A 194 4.16 -11.22 -31.99
CA GLY A 194 3.76 -9.80 -31.98
C GLY A 194 2.92 -9.36 -33.17
N ARG A 195 2.62 -10.24 -34.13
CA ARG A 195 1.76 -9.98 -35.30
C ARG A 195 0.43 -10.67 -35.19
N LEU A 196 -0.59 -10.14 -35.84
CA LEU A 196 -1.89 -10.79 -35.93
C LEU A 196 -1.75 -12.16 -36.62
N ARG A 197 -2.36 -13.20 -36.02
CA ARG A 197 -2.43 -14.52 -36.67
C ARG A 197 -3.16 -14.41 -38.01
N ASN A 198 -2.92 -15.37 -38.90
CA ASN A 198 -3.61 -15.40 -40.18
C ASN A 198 -5.14 -15.60 -39.99
N GLU A 199 -5.92 -15.05 -40.92
CA GLU A 199 -7.38 -15.01 -40.88
C GLU A 199 -8.03 -16.38 -40.57
N ALA A 200 -7.58 -17.46 -41.23
CA ALA A 200 -8.14 -18.79 -41.00
C ALA A 200 -7.91 -19.31 -39.57
N THR A 201 -6.75 -19.01 -38.98
CA THR A 201 -6.45 -19.37 -37.58
C THR A 201 -7.26 -18.52 -36.59
N LEU A 202 -7.48 -17.24 -36.89
CA LEU A 202 -8.34 -16.38 -36.07
C LEU A 202 -9.80 -16.83 -36.12
N GLU A 203 -10.32 -17.16 -37.30
CA GLU A 203 -11.68 -17.68 -37.45
C GLU A 203 -11.90 -18.98 -36.64
N GLU A 204 -10.92 -19.88 -36.66
CA GLU A 204 -10.96 -21.12 -35.87
C GLU A 204 -10.94 -20.81 -34.36
N LEU A 205 -10.01 -19.96 -33.91
CA LEU A 205 -9.90 -19.54 -32.51
C LEU A 205 -11.20 -18.88 -32.00
N LEU A 206 -11.72 -17.89 -32.73
CA LEU A 206 -12.94 -17.19 -32.34
C LEU A 206 -14.14 -18.16 -32.25
N ALA A 207 -14.26 -19.10 -33.18
CA ALA A 207 -15.31 -20.12 -33.15
C ALA A 207 -15.16 -21.09 -31.96
N GLU A 208 -13.95 -21.43 -31.53
CA GLU A 208 -13.71 -22.23 -30.32
C GLU A 208 -14.19 -21.53 -29.04
N HIS A 209 -14.07 -20.21 -29.00
CA HIS A 209 -14.61 -19.37 -27.94
C HIS A 209 -16.11 -19.06 -28.12
N GLY A 210 -16.73 -19.57 -29.18
CA GLY A 210 -18.16 -19.41 -29.45
C GLY A 210 -18.53 -18.01 -29.95
N LEU A 211 -17.60 -17.30 -30.59
CA LEU A 211 -17.82 -15.99 -31.20
C LEU A 211 -18.06 -16.14 -32.69
N THR A 212 -19.16 -15.56 -33.19
CA THR A 212 -19.46 -15.53 -34.64
C THR A 212 -19.77 -14.12 -35.15
N PRO A 213 -19.55 -13.83 -36.46
CA PRO A 213 -19.73 -12.48 -37.01
C PRO A 213 -21.16 -11.92 -36.93
N ASP A 214 -22.16 -12.78 -36.73
CA ASP A 214 -23.57 -12.43 -36.60
C ASP A 214 -24.02 -12.16 -35.15
N GLU A 215 -23.16 -12.40 -34.17
CA GLU A 215 -23.44 -12.11 -32.77
C GLU A 215 -23.13 -10.66 -32.40
N ARG A 216 -23.90 -10.16 -31.43
CA ARG A 216 -23.57 -8.93 -30.72
C ARG A 216 -22.50 -9.24 -29.69
N ILE A 217 -21.38 -8.51 -29.72
CA ILE A 217 -20.23 -8.73 -28.83
C ILE A 217 -20.00 -7.49 -27.95
N VAL A 218 -19.79 -7.73 -26.66
CA VAL A 218 -19.40 -6.69 -25.69
C VAL A 218 -18.05 -7.06 -25.09
N LEU A 219 -17.00 -6.30 -25.42
CA LEU A 219 -15.65 -6.53 -24.92
C LEU A 219 -15.43 -5.79 -23.59
N TYR A 220 -14.70 -6.39 -22.66
CA TYR A 220 -14.17 -5.69 -21.49
C TYR A 220 -12.79 -6.20 -21.08
N CYS A 221 -12.05 -5.37 -20.35
CA CYS A 221 -10.82 -5.76 -19.66
C CYS A 221 -10.73 -4.96 -18.34
N ASN A 222 -9.53 -4.65 -17.84
CA ASN A 222 -9.38 -3.79 -16.66
C ASN A 222 -9.48 -2.30 -17.02
N THR A 223 -8.97 -1.90 -18.19
CA THR A 223 -8.53 -0.52 -18.49
C THR A 223 -8.78 -0.09 -19.94
N ALA A 224 -9.71 -0.75 -20.63
CA ALA A 224 -9.98 -0.59 -22.07
C ALA A 224 -8.76 -0.70 -23.04
N ARG A 225 -7.55 -0.96 -22.56
CA ARG A 225 -6.33 -1.12 -23.37
C ARG A 225 -6.35 -2.40 -24.18
N ARG A 226 -6.38 -3.55 -23.51
CA ARG A 226 -6.31 -4.89 -24.13
C ARG A 226 -7.50 -5.12 -25.08
N LEU A 227 -8.70 -4.72 -24.64
CA LEU A 227 -9.90 -4.85 -25.46
C LEU A 227 -9.83 -4.05 -26.76
N SER A 228 -9.04 -2.97 -26.82
CA SER A 228 -8.97 -2.12 -28.01
C SER A 228 -8.31 -2.86 -29.16
N HIS A 229 -7.29 -3.67 -28.88
CA HIS A 229 -6.67 -4.54 -29.89
C HIS A 229 -7.68 -5.56 -30.42
N THR A 230 -8.35 -6.28 -29.52
CA THR A 230 -9.39 -7.26 -29.89
C THR A 230 -10.52 -6.60 -30.67
N PHE A 231 -10.92 -5.37 -30.33
CA PHE A 231 -11.91 -4.59 -31.07
C PHE A 231 -11.47 -4.37 -32.52
N VAL A 232 -10.25 -3.87 -32.75
CA VAL A 232 -9.72 -3.65 -34.10
C VAL A 232 -9.64 -4.96 -34.88
N ALA A 233 -9.16 -6.05 -34.26
CA ALA A 233 -9.06 -7.36 -34.89
C ALA A 233 -10.43 -7.91 -35.33
N LEU A 234 -11.46 -7.84 -34.46
CA LEU A 234 -12.82 -8.27 -34.80
C LEU A 234 -13.41 -7.41 -35.93
N ARG A 235 -13.23 -6.09 -35.88
CA ARG A 235 -13.66 -5.18 -36.96
C ARG A 235 -12.97 -5.50 -38.29
N HIS A 236 -11.68 -5.83 -38.26
CA HIS A 236 -10.90 -6.23 -39.44
C HIS A 236 -11.43 -7.53 -40.06
N LEU A 237 -11.85 -8.49 -39.23
CA LEU A 237 -12.47 -9.76 -39.64
C LEU A 237 -13.95 -9.64 -40.05
N GLY A 238 -14.53 -8.43 -40.01
CA GLY A 238 -15.90 -8.18 -40.46
C GLY A 238 -16.99 -8.37 -39.39
N TYR A 239 -16.62 -8.43 -38.10
CA TYR A 239 -17.60 -8.40 -37.01
C TYR A 239 -18.15 -6.97 -36.88
N GLU A 240 -19.41 -6.76 -37.25
CA GLU A 240 -19.98 -5.40 -37.33
C GLU A 240 -20.63 -4.94 -36.01
N ASP A 241 -21.12 -5.84 -35.17
CA ASP A 241 -21.83 -5.52 -33.92
C ASP A 241 -20.94 -5.76 -32.69
N VAL A 242 -19.87 -4.98 -32.62
CA VAL A 242 -18.91 -5.02 -31.51
C VAL A 242 -19.00 -3.71 -30.74
N SER A 243 -19.17 -3.80 -29.43
CA SER A 243 -19.11 -2.69 -28.49
C SER A 243 -18.15 -3.03 -27.34
N PHE A 244 -17.78 -2.04 -26.53
CA PHE A 244 -16.90 -2.25 -25.40
C PHE A 244 -17.42 -1.58 -24.14
N TYR A 245 -17.25 -2.25 -23.00
CA TYR A 245 -17.62 -1.73 -21.70
C TYR A 245 -16.48 -0.89 -21.12
N GLU A 246 -16.65 0.43 -21.19
CA GLU A 246 -15.64 1.39 -20.72
C GLU A 246 -15.49 1.37 -19.18
N GLY A 247 -16.57 1.09 -18.43
CA GLY A 247 -16.54 0.97 -16.97
C GLY A 247 -15.65 -0.17 -16.45
N SER A 248 -15.35 -1.15 -17.32
CA SER A 248 -14.45 -2.26 -17.03
C SER A 248 -14.93 -3.20 -15.91
N LEU A 249 -14.16 -4.27 -15.64
CA LEU A 249 -14.50 -5.17 -14.52
C LEU A 249 -14.46 -4.45 -13.15
N THR A 250 -13.70 -3.36 -13.03
CA THR A 250 -13.63 -2.57 -11.80
C THR A 250 -14.98 -1.98 -11.44
N ASP A 251 -15.67 -1.33 -12.38
CA ASP A 251 -17.03 -0.81 -12.17
C ASP A 251 -18.03 -1.94 -11.88
N TRP A 252 -17.91 -3.07 -12.59
CA TRP A 252 -18.77 -4.24 -12.36
C TRP A 252 -18.73 -4.70 -10.90
N VAL A 253 -17.52 -4.93 -10.40
CA VAL A 253 -17.27 -5.54 -9.09
C VAL A 253 -17.53 -4.57 -7.94
N ARG A 254 -17.20 -3.27 -8.11
CA ARG A 254 -17.49 -2.27 -7.08
C ARG A 254 -18.98 -2.21 -6.76
N ALA A 255 -19.85 -2.27 -7.76
CA ALA A 255 -21.30 -2.21 -7.52
C ALA A 255 -21.88 -3.53 -6.97
N GLU A 256 -21.23 -4.67 -7.22
CA GLU A 256 -21.63 -5.96 -6.63
C GLU A 256 -21.07 -6.18 -5.22
N ALA A 257 -20.03 -5.43 -4.84
CA ALA A 257 -19.49 -5.48 -3.50
C ALA A 257 -20.53 -4.94 -2.50
N PRO A 258 -20.91 -5.72 -1.47
CA PRO A 258 -21.84 -5.21 -0.48
C PRO A 258 -21.19 -4.01 0.24
N GLU A 259 -21.86 -2.86 0.20
CA GLU A 259 -21.43 -1.65 0.90
C GLU A 259 -21.73 -1.78 2.39
N TRP A 260 -20.70 -2.09 3.18
CA TRP A 260 -20.84 -2.29 4.62
C TRP A 260 -20.90 -0.97 5.36
N ASP A 261 -21.86 -0.89 6.28
CA ASP A 261 -21.94 0.18 7.26
C ASP A 261 -21.27 -0.28 8.57
N PRO A 262 -20.16 0.36 9.00
CA PRO A 262 -19.49 -0.01 10.24
C PRO A 262 -20.37 0.22 11.48
N VAL A 263 -21.29 1.18 11.45
CA VAL A 263 -22.23 1.47 12.55
C VAL A 263 -23.28 0.36 12.66
N GLU A 264 -23.82 -0.08 11.52
CA GLU A 264 -24.74 -1.21 11.49
C GLU A 264 -24.06 -2.49 11.99
N LEU A 265 -22.84 -2.76 11.52
CA LEU A 265 -22.06 -3.93 11.95
C LEU A 265 -21.79 -3.90 13.46
N GLN A 266 -21.47 -2.74 14.03
CA GLN A 266 -21.30 -2.58 15.47
C GLN A 266 -22.60 -2.90 16.23
N ALA A 267 -23.75 -2.42 15.73
CA ALA A 267 -25.05 -2.71 16.32
C ALA A 267 -25.42 -4.21 16.25
N GLN A 268 -25.08 -4.87 15.14
CA GLN A 268 -25.26 -6.33 14.99
C GLN A 268 -24.40 -7.09 16.00
N VAL A 269 -23.13 -6.72 16.17
CA VAL A 269 -22.25 -7.36 17.17
C VAL A 269 -22.78 -7.13 18.60
N ARG A 270 -23.25 -5.92 18.93
CA ARG A 270 -23.92 -5.66 20.23
C ARG A 270 -25.13 -6.57 20.43
N HIS A 271 -25.95 -6.76 19.38
CA HIS A 271 -27.07 -7.70 19.44
C HIS A 271 -26.60 -9.13 19.76
N TYR A 272 -25.58 -9.63 19.07
CA TYR A 272 -25.10 -10.99 19.27
C TYR A 272 -24.34 -11.21 20.58
N ALA A 273 -23.67 -10.18 21.11
CA ALA A 273 -23.07 -10.22 22.44
C ALA A 273 -24.12 -10.63 23.50
N ASP A 274 -25.33 -10.08 23.41
CA ASP A 274 -26.44 -10.38 24.32
C ASP A 274 -27.27 -11.62 23.93
N ASN A 275 -27.19 -12.07 22.67
CA ASN A 275 -28.15 -13.03 22.08
C ASN A 275 -27.48 -14.23 21.38
N GLY A 276 -26.58 -14.92 22.09
CA GLY A 276 -26.06 -16.23 21.66
C GLY A 276 -24.60 -16.24 21.20
N GLY A 277 -23.93 -15.08 21.23
CA GLY A 277 -22.49 -14.96 21.01
C GLY A 277 -22.05 -15.29 19.59
N PHE A 278 -20.80 -15.73 19.48
CA PHE A 278 -20.11 -15.90 18.20
C PHE A 278 -20.81 -16.85 17.21
N GLU A 279 -21.21 -18.05 17.64
CA GLU A 279 -21.80 -19.02 16.70
C GLU A 279 -23.17 -18.56 16.20
N ALA A 280 -23.98 -17.89 17.02
CA ALA A 280 -25.25 -17.30 16.59
C ALA A 280 -25.05 -16.20 15.53
N MET A 281 -24.03 -15.36 15.70
CA MET A 281 -23.67 -14.32 14.73
C MET A 281 -23.25 -14.94 13.39
N VAL A 282 -22.40 -15.96 13.41
CA VAL A 282 -21.93 -16.62 12.17
C VAL A 282 -23.06 -17.40 11.50
N ASP A 283 -23.94 -18.06 12.25
CA ASP A 283 -25.08 -18.81 11.71
C ASP A 283 -26.08 -17.89 10.98
N ASP A 284 -26.32 -16.67 11.49
CA ASP A 284 -27.27 -15.72 10.89
C ASP A 284 -26.65 -14.86 9.78
N LEU A 285 -25.44 -14.33 10.02
CA LEU A 285 -24.79 -13.36 9.10
C LEU A 285 -23.87 -14.02 8.07
N GLY A 286 -23.48 -15.29 8.26
CA GLY A 286 -22.51 -16.01 7.43
C GLY A 286 -21.06 -15.84 7.88
N GLU A 287 -20.18 -16.75 7.43
CA GLU A 287 -18.73 -16.76 7.74
C GLU A 287 -17.98 -15.54 7.16
N ASP A 288 -18.50 -14.92 6.10
CA ASP A 288 -17.93 -13.73 5.49
C ASP A 288 -17.95 -12.50 6.42
N VAL A 289 -18.81 -12.49 7.45
CA VAL A 289 -18.83 -11.45 8.50
C VAL A 289 -17.47 -11.31 9.18
N LEU A 290 -16.70 -12.39 9.35
CA LEU A 290 -15.40 -12.37 10.02
C LEU A 290 -14.38 -11.49 9.32
N GLY A 291 -14.49 -11.36 7.99
CA GLY A 291 -13.69 -10.43 7.20
C GLY A 291 -14.05 -8.96 7.48
N ARG A 292 -15.31 -8.70 7.81
CA ARG A 292 -15.93 -7.37 7.93
C ARG A 292 -15.82 -6.80 9.33
N LEU A 293 -15.80 -7.64 10.36
CA LEU A 293 -15.55 -7.26 11.76
C LEU A 293 -14.29 -6.39 11.93
N LYS A 294 -13.35 -6.46 10.97
CA LYS A 294 -12.19 -5.57 10.90
C LYS A 294 -12.60 -4.09 10.85
N LEU A 295 -13.73 -3.72 10.26
CA LEU A 295 -14.21 -2.33 10.21
C LEU A 295 -14.59 -1.77 11.59
N ILE A 296 -14.83 -2.64 12.57
CA ILE A 296 -15.13 -2.27 13.96
C ILE A 296 -14.00 -2.68 14.92
N GLY A 297 -12.80 -2.89 14.37
CA GLY A 297 -11.58 -3.13 15.16
C GLY A 297 -11.41 -4.58 15.64
N LEU A 298 -12.23 -5.52 15.15
CA LEU A 298 -12.18 -6.93 15.54
C LEU A 298 -11.56 -7.79 14.43
N TYR A 299 -10.49 -8.50 14.74
CA TYR A 299 -9.92 -9.53 13.87
C TYR A 299 -10.18 -10.90 14.48
N HIS A 300 -10.87 -11.76 13.75
CA HIS A 300 -10.92 -13.17 14.12
C HIS A 300 -9.50 -13.75 14.11
N GLN A 301 -9.05 -14.28 15.25
CA GLN A 301 -7.71 -14.84 15.41
C GLN A 301 -7.69 -16.34 15.05
N LYS A 302 -6.57 -17.03 15.29
CA LYS A 302 -6.44 -18.46 14.95
C LYS A 302 -7.47 -19.35 15.65
N GLN A 303 -7.80 -19.00 16.89
CA GLN A 303 -8.74 -19.72 17.72
C GLN A 303 -10.17 -19.28 17.34
N ARG A 304 -11.00 -20.25 16.97
CA ARG A 304 -12.41 -19.99 16.61
C ARG A 304 -13.14 -19.37 17.79
N GLY A 305 -13.93 -18.32 17.54
CA GLY A 305 -14.68 -17.61 18.58
C GLY A 305 -13.94 -16.51 19.31
N TYR A 306 -12.62 -16.39 19.13
CA TYR A 306 -11.80 -15.37 19.78
C TYR A 306 -11.29 -14.33 18.79
N PHE A 307 -11.06 -13.13 19.31
CA PHE A 307 -10.76 -11.95 18.51
C PHE A 307 -9.59 -11.17 19.08
N MET A 308 -8.79 -10.61 18.18
CA MET A 308 -7.98 -9.44 18.48
C MET A 308 -8.87 -8.21 18.39
N LEU A 309 -8.86 -7.38 19.43
CA LEU A 309 -9.48 -6.05 19.45
C LEU A 309 -8.40 -4.98 19.34
N ARG A 310 -8.63 -3.97 18.49
CA ARG A 310 -7.74 -2.82 18.33
C ARG A 310 -8.46 -1.51 18.56
N THR A 311 -7.85 -0.65 19.37
CA THR A 311 -8.25 0.75 19.61
C THR A 311 -7.86 1.67 18.45
N ARG A 312 -8.42 2.86 18.40
CA ARG A 312 -8.00 3.96 17.53
C ARG A 312 -7.54 5.12 18.42
N SER A 313 -6.25 5.44 18.39
CA SER A 313 -5.65 6.48 19.24
C SER A 313 -4.97 7.56 18.37
N PRO A 314 -5.71 8.59 17.89
CA PRO A 314 -5.18 9.60 16.98
C PRO A 314 -3.92 10.27 17.54
N GLY A 315 -2.83 10.30 16.77
CA GLY A 315 -1.55 10.84 17.23
C GLY A 315 -0.84 10.01 18.31
N GLY A 316 -1.46 8.93 18.79
CA GLY A 316 -0.95 8.09 19.87
C GLY A 316 -1.14 8.66 21.27
N ILE A 317 -1.89 9.75 21.45
CA ILE A 317 -2.09 10.39 22.75
C ILE A 317 -3.32 9.78 23.44
N LEU A 318 -3.12 9.33 24.67
CA LEU A 318 -4.17 8.80 25.55
C LEU A 318 -4.19 9.59 26.85
N THR A 319 -5.36 10.00 27.31
CA THR A 319 -5.50 10.47 28.69
C THR A 319 -5.22 9.32 29.67
N ALA A 320 -4.82 9.63 30.90
CA ALA A 320 -4.62 8.63 31.95
C ALA A 320 -5.89 7.81 32.23
N GLU A 321 -7.07 8.40 32.10
CA GLU A 321 -8.35 7.68 32.24
C GLU A 321 -8.53 6.66 31.10
N GLN A 322 -8.29 7.07 29.85
CA GLN A 322 -8.35 6.16 28.69
C GLN A 322 -7.34 5.03 28.80
N ALA A 323 -6.09 5.34 29.15
CA ALA A 323 -5.04 4.34 29.30
C ALA A 323 -5.36 3.35 30.43
N ARG A 324 -5.87 3.84 31.56
CA ARG A 324 -6.34 3.00 32.67
C ARG A 324 -7.46 2.06 32.23
N THR A 325 -8.49 2.57 31.55
CA THR A 325 -9.60 1.75 31.04
C THR A 325 -9.11 0.69 30.05
N ILE A 326 -8.17 1.01 29.17
CA ILE A 326 -7.55 0.03 28.27
C ILE A 326 -6.85 -1.07 29.06
N GLY A 327 -6.07 -0.70 30.09
CA GLY A 327 -5.37 -1.64 30.96
C GLY A 327 -6.33 -2.57 31.73
N GLU A 328 -7.38 -2.00 32.32
CA GLU A 328 -8.43 -2.76 33.02
C GLU A 328 -9.18 -3.72 32.09
N VAL A 329 -9.49 -3.29 30.86
CA VAL A 329 -10.10 -4.17 29.85
C VAL A 329 -9.16 -5.31 29.46
N ALA A 330 -7.87 -5.04 29.28
CA ALA A 330 -6.91 -6.09 28.97
C ALA A 330 -6.77 -7.09 30.13
N ASP A 331 -6.66 -6.60 31.37
CA ASP A 331 -6.54 -7.47 32.54
C ASP A 331 -7.81 -8.29 32.80
N GLU A 332 -9.00 -7.81 32.43
CA GLU A 332 -10.25 -8.53 32.66
C GLU A 332 -10.61 -9.48 31.51
N PHE A 333 -10.55 -9.01 30.27
CA PHE A 333 -11.12 -9.70 29.11
C PHE A 333 -10.09 -10.32 28.17
N ALA A 334 -8.83 -9.86 28.17
CA ALA A 334 -7.81 -10.37 27.25
C ALA A 334 -7.11 -11.61 27.80
N ARG A 335 -7.91 -12.59 28.26
CA ARG A 335 -7.43 -13.78 28.96
C ARG A 335 -7.62 -15.07 28.17
N ALA A 336 -6.56 -15.85 28.02
CA ALA A 336 -6.67 -17.15 27.39
C ALA A 336 -7.58 -18.07 28.23
N PRO A 337 -8.49 -18.84 27.61
CA PRO A 337 -9.26 -19.83 28.34
C PRO A 337 -8.41 -21.05 28.69
N GLU A 338 -8.84 -21.82 29.70
CA GLU A 338 -8.17 -23.04 30.16
C GLU A 338 -7.90 -24.06 29.03
N GLU A 339 -8.80 -24.15 28.05
CA GLU A 339 -8.63 -25.05 26.89
C GLU A 339 -7.43 -24.70 25.99
N TYR A 340 -7.00 -23.43 26.02
CA TYR A 340 -5.83 -22.94 25.32
C TYR A 340 -4.65 -22.65 26.26
N GLY A 341 -4.69 -23.20 27.48
CA GLY A 341 -3.58 -23.15 28.45
C GLY A 341 -3.72 -22.06 29.51
N GLY A 342 -4.78 -21.24 29.47
CA GLY A 342 -5.03 -20.23 30.48
C GLY A 342 -3.82 -19.31 30.72
N PRO A 343 -3.45 -19.03 31.99
CA PRO A 343 -2.30 -18.18 32.30
C PRO A 343 -0.95 -18.75 31.81
N ASP A 344 -0.87 -20.06 31.53
CA ASP A 344 0.35 -20.71 31.05
C ASP A 344 0.47 -20.67 29.51
N GLN A 345 -0.53 -20.13 28.80
CA GLN A 345 -0.54 -20.02 27.33
C GLN A 345 0.67 -19.24 26.81
N ASN A 346 1.04 -18.16 27.49
CA ASN A 346 2.23 -17.38 27.18
C ASN A 346 3.26 -17.50 28.32
N PRO A 347 4.39 -18.20 28.09
CA PRO A 347 5.36 -18.49 29.15
C PRO A 347 6.24 -17.29 29.55
N VAL A 348 6.17 -16.18 28.82
CA VAL A 348 7.02 -15.00 29.05
C VAL A 348 6.24 -13.88 29.73
N PHE A 349 5.00 -13.65 29.29
CA PHE A 349 4.17 -12.53 29.74
C PHE A 349 2.99 -12.96 30.60
N GLY A 350 2.66 -14.25 30.68
CA GLY A 350 1.48 -14.73 31.39
C GLY A 350 0.20 -14.47 30.57
N ASP A 351 -0.73 -13.69 31.11
CA ASP A 351 -2.05 -13.49 30.50
C ASP A 351 -2.64 -12.13 30.89
N GLY A 352 -3.67 -11.65 30.18
CA GLY A 352 -4.25 -10.31 30.41
C GLY A 352 -3.34 -9.17 29.95
N TYR A 353 -2.62 -9.36 28.85
CA TYR A 353 -1.68 -8.38 28.30
C TYR A 353 -2.23 -7.66 27.06
N LEU A 354 -1.64 -6.51 26.78
CA LEU A 354 -1.89 -5.69 25.60
C LEU A 354 -0.59 -5.44 24.82
N ASP A 355 -0.73 -5.05 23.56
CA ASP A 355 0.37 -4.71 22.68
C ASP A 355 0.22 -3.28 22.15
N VAL A 356 1.21 -2.42 22.40
CA VAL A 356 1.41 -1.17 21.67
C VAL A 356 1.86 -1.49 20.25
N THR A 357 1.27 -0.82 19.27
CA THR A 357 1.45 -1.13 17.85
C THR A 357 2.34 -0.10 17.16
N THR A 358 2.90 -0.47 16.01
CA THR A 358 3.71 0.42 15.14
C THR A 358 2.91 1.55 14.48
N ARG A 359 1.63 1.71 14.85
CA ARG A 359 0.75 2.80 14.43
C ARG A 359 0.14 3.56 15.61
N GLN A 360 0.76 3.44 16.79
CA GLN A 360 0.36 4.13 18.01
C GLN A 360 -1.07 3.79 18.47
N ASP A 361 -1.57 2.60 18.14
CA ASP A 361 -2.77 2.02 18.76
C ASP A 361 -2.37 0.97 19.80
N VAL A 362 -3.33 0.56 20.64
CA VAL A 362 -3.26 -0.63 21.48
C VAL A 362 -4.12 -1.75 20.88
N GLN A 363 -3.60 -2.98 20.91
CA GLN A 363 -4.38 -4.19 20.61
C GLN A 363 -4.29 -5.21 21.74
N MET A 364 -5.29 -6.07 21.84
CA MET A 364 -5.35 -7.18 22.80
C MET A 364 -6.03 -8.39 22.15
N HIS A 365 -5.78 -9.59 22.67
CA HIS A 365 -6.25 -10.86 22.10
C HIS A 365 -7.18 -11.57 23.07
N TRP A 366 -7.75 -12.70 22.64
CA TRP A 366 -8.68 -13.51 23.44
C TRP A 366 -10.05 -12.89 23.72
N ILE A 367 -10.41 -11.81 23.04
CA ILE A 367 -11.72 -11.17 23.22
C ILE A 367 -12.81 -12.07 22.63
N GLU A 368 -13.90 -12.29 23.36
CA GLU A 368 -15.09 -12.99 22.89
C GLU A 368 -16.18 -12.00 22.46
N ILE A 369 -17.03 -12.40 21.50
CA ILE A 369 -18.18 -11.56 21.08
C ILE A 369 -19.09 -11.20 22.26
N ALA A 370 -19.22 -12.09 23.24
CA ALA A 370 -20.04 -11.87 24.43
C ALA A 370 -19.59 -10.65 25.26
N ASP A 371 -18.29 -10.34 25.27
CA ASP A 371 -17.72 -9.27 26.09
C ASP A 371 -17.65 -7.93 25.36
N VAL A 372 -17.69 -7.95 24.02
CA VAL A 372 -17.45 -6.77 23.18
C VAL A 372 -18.39 -5.62 23.51
N ALA A 373 -19.67 -5.89 23.80
CA ALA A 373 -20.64 -4.84 24.13
C ALA A 373 -20.25 -4.09 25.41
N GLU A 374 -19.81 -4.81 26.45
CA GLU A 374 -19.35 -4.20 27.70
C GLU A 374 -18.03 -3.44 27.50
N ILE A 375 -17.11 -3.99 26.73
CA ILE A 375 -15.84 -3.32 26.40
C ILE A 375 -16.12 -1.98 25.71
N TRP A 376 -17.01 -1.97 24.72
CA TRP A 376 -17.40 -0.73 24.04
C TRP A 376 -18.09 0.25 24.97
N ASP A 377 -18.96 -0.19 25.88
CA ASP A 377 -19.58 0.73 26.86
C ASP A 377 -18.54 1.40 27.76
N ARG A 378 -17.50 0.67 28.18
CA ARG A 378 -16.37 1.23 28.95
C ARG A 378 -15.54 2.21 28.10
N TYR A 379 -15.28 1.88 26.85
CA TYR A 379 -14.54 2.76 25.92
C TYR A 379 -15.32 4.03 25.57
N ASP A 380 -16.61 3.91 25.27
CA ASP A 380 -17.51 5.03 24.98
C ASP A 380 -17.56 6.01 26.16
N ALA A 381 -17.52 5.51 27.40
CA ALA A 381 -17.53 6.34 28.61
C ALA A 381 -16.29 7.25 28.76
N VAL A 382 -15.17 6.89 28.14
CA VAL A 382 -13.90 7.64 28.16
C VAL A 382 -13.52 8.20 26.78
N GLY A 383 -14.43 8.14 25.81
CA GLY A 383 -14.22 8.67 24.45
C GLY A 383 -13.26 7.86 23.58
N LEU A 384 -13.04 6.58 23.87
CA LEU A 384 -12.27 5.66 23.03
C LEU A 384 -13.16 5.00 21.97
N SER A 385 -12.56 4.58 20.86
CA SER A 385 -13.25 3.84 19.80
C SER A 385 -12.36 2.76 19.20
N THR A 386 -12.98 1.70 18.67
CA THR A 386 -12.33 0.67 17.84
C THR A 386 -12.71 0.78 16.37
N MET A 387 -13.67 1.67 16.05
CA MET A 387 -14.24 1.81 14.72
C MET A 387 -13.19 2.28 13.73
N GLN A 388 -13.14 1.60 12.58
CA GLN A 388 -12.17 1.79 11.50
C GLN A 388 -10.69 1.85 11.94
N ALA A 389 -10.34 1.30 13.12
CA ALA A 389 -8.94 1.01 13.48
C ALA A 389 -8.31 0.02 12.48
N CYS A 390 -9.18 -0.76 11.84
CA CYS A 390 -8.88 -1.89 10.99
C CYS A 390 -9.77 -1.86 9.73
N GLY A 391 -9.67 -2.88 8.86
CA GLY A 391 -10.47 -2.96 7.63
C GLY A 391 -9.92 -2.16 6.45
N ASN A 392 -10.76 -1.99 5.44
CA ASN A 392 -10.48 -1.22 4.22
C ASN A 392 -11.02 0.20 4.37
N SER A 393 -10.30 0.98 5.17
CA SER A 393 -10.69 2.33 5.59
C SER A 393 -9.44 3.16 5.88
N VAL A 394 -9.64 4.44 6.18
CA VAL A 394 -8.63 5.31 6.76
C VAL A 394 -8.27 4.83 8.18
N ARG A 395 -7.03 4.37 8.36
CA ARG A 395 -6.52 3.87 9.65
C ARG A 395 -6.23 5.00 10.63
N ASN A 396 -5.75 4.63 11.82
CA ASN A 396 -5.22 5.60 12.78
C ASN A 396 -4.16 6.52 12.12
N VAL A 397 -4.19 7.80 12.45
CA VAL A 397 -3.23 8.80 11.96
C VAL A 397 -2.03 8.79 12.90
N VAL A 398 -0.86 8.48 12.34
CA VAL A 398 0.39 8.44 13.10
C VAL A 398 0.94 9.85 13.25
N GLY A 399 1.32 10.22 14.46
CA GLY A 399 1.88 11.51 14.84
C GLY A 399 3.28 11.42 15.44
N CYS A 400 3.93 12.56 15.63
CA CYS A 400 5.11 12.64 16.49
C CYS A 400 4.71 12.35 17.95
N PRO A 401 5.34 11.39 18.65
CA PRO A 401 5.04 11.15 20.06
C PRO A 401 5.34 12.35 20.97
N ALA A 402 6.22 13.26 20.54
CA ALA A 402 6.60 14.47 21.28
C ALA A 402 5.88 15.75 20.80
N ASP A 403 4.79 15.62 20.04
CA ASP A 403 3.97 16.75 19.56
C ASP A 403 3.57 17.71 20.70
N GLY A 404 3.77 19.00 20.55
CA GLY A 404 3.55 20.01 21.58
C GLY A 404 4.54 20.00 22.76
N LEU A 405 5.53 19.10 22.77
CA LEU A 405 6.58 19.02 23.81
C LEU A 405 7.93 19.53 23.30
N ASP A 406 8.21 19.36 22.00
CA ASP A 406 9.46 19.72 21.36
C ASP A 406 9.54 21.24 21.09
N PRO A 407 10.58 21.95 21.59
CA PRO A 407 10.76 23.37 21.31
C PRO A 407 11.01 23.71 19.83
N ALA A 408 11.39 22.75 18.99
CA ALA A 408 11.67 22.93 17.56
C ALA A 408 10.46 22.67 16.65
N GLU A 409 9.32 22.25 17.21
CA GLU A 409 8.11 21.96 16.44
C GLU A 409 7.56 23.20 15.71
N THR A 410 7.10 22.98 14.48
CA THR A 410 6.49 24.04 13.66
C THR A 410 4.98 24.13 13.83
N VAL A 411 4.31 22.98 13.87
CA VAL A 411 2.84 22.89 13.89
C VAL A 411 2.41 21.87 14.93
N ASP A 412 1.55 22.27 15.87
CA ASP A 412 0.83 21.35 16.75
C ASP A 412 -0.16 20.52 15.90
N ILE A 413 0.09 19.21 15.82
CA ILE A 413 -0.67 18.30 14.96
C ILE A 413 -1.87 17.68 15.67
N GLN A 414 -1.99 17.75 16.99
CA GLN A 414 -3.07 17.07 17.70
C GLN A 414 -4.47 17.48 17.20
N PRO A 415 -4.78 18.79 17.00
CA PRO A 415 -6.06 19.20 16.41
C PRO A 415 -6.28 18.67 14.99
N VAL A 416 -5.20 18.45 14.22
CA VAL A 416 -5.25 17.95 12.85
C VAL A 416 -5.62 16.47 12.84
N VAL A 417 -4.91 15.65 13.60
CA VAL A 417 -5.14 14.19 13.64
C VAL A 417 -6.51 13.84 14.23
N GLU A 418 -7.00 14.64 15.18
CA GLU A 418 -8.36 14.51 15.72
C GLU A 418 -9.43 14.81 14.67
N ARG A 419 -9.30 15.92 13.91
CA ARG A 419 -10.25 16.25 12.83
C ARG A 419 -10.29 15.16 11.76
N VAL A 420 -9.13 14.70 11.31
CA VAL A 420 -9.04 13.58 10.37
C VAL A 420 -9.74 12.37 10.96
N SER A 421 -9.41 11.98 12.19
CA SER A 421 -10.04 10.82 12.82
C SER A 421 -11.57 10.92 12.89
N GLN A 422 -12.11 12.07 13.33
CA GLN A 422 -13.55 12.29 13.47
C GLN A 422 -14.28 12.32 12.13
N ARG A 423 -13.66 12.84 11.06
CA ARG A 423 -14.27 12.90 9.73
C ARG A 423 -14.60 11.52 9.15
N PHE A 424 -13.71 10.54 9.37
CA PHE A 424 -13.85 9.22 8.77
C PHE A 424 -14.60 8.21 9.66
N LEU A 425 -14.70 8.48 10.97
CA LEU A 425 -15.23 7.54 11.94
C LEU A 425 -16.74 7.29 11.73
N GLY A 426 -17.11 6.04 11.45
CA GLY A 426 -18.49 5.63 11.19
C GLY A 426 -18.99 5.99 9.79
N ASP A 427 -18.16 6.61 8.96
CA ASP A 427 -18.56 6.98 7.61
C ASP A 427 -18.58 5.74 6.69
N ARG A 428 -19.77 5.43 6.18
CA ARG A 428 -20.02 4.29 5.29
C ARG A 428 -19.26 4.40 3.97
N HIS A 429 -19.11 5.61 3.42
CA HIS A 429 -18.41 5.85 2.17
C HIS A 429 -16.93 5.48 2.30
N TYR A 430 -16.30 5.88 3.42
CA TYR A 430 -14.89 5.59 3.70
C TYR A 430 -14.63 4.27 4.47
N ALA A 431 -15.65 3.41 4.60
CA ALA A 431 -15.54 2.07 5.17
C ALA A 431 -15.33 0.96 4.12
N ASN A 432 -15.31 1.31 2.83
CA ASN A 432 -15.24 0.38 1.71
C ASN A 432 -14.20 0.81 0.67
N LEU A 433 -13.05 1.31 1.12
CA LEU A 433 -11.92 1.62 0.23
C LEU A 433 -11.37 0.34 -0.44
N PRO A 434 -10.58 0.43 -1.52
CA PRO A 434 -9.97 -0.75 -2.13
C PRO A 434 -9.12 -1.54 -1.13
N ARG A 435 -8.42 -0.81 -0.24
CA ARG A 435 -7.64 -1.38 0.86
C ARG A 435 -7.44 -0.38 2.01
N LYS A 436 -6.70 -0.79 3.04
CA LYS A 436 -6.26 0.08 4.14
C LYS A 436 -5.54 1.32 3.58
N PHE A 437 -5.93 2.49 4.07
CA PHE A 437 -5.34 3.79 3.76
C PHE A 437 -4.69 4.36 5.04
N LYS A 438 -3.38 4.62 4.98
CA LYS A 438 -2.58 5.02 6.14
C LYS A 438 -2.09 6.45 5.98
N VAL A 439 -2.32 7.24 7.02
CA VAL A 439 -1.88 8.64 7.10
C VAL A 439 -0.84 8.78 8.21
N SER A 440 0.16 9.63 7.99
CA SER A 440 0.96 10.24 9.06
C SER A 440 0.99 11.76 8.92
N VAL A 441 1.07 12.45 10.04
CA VAL A 441 1.25 13.90 10.12
C VAL A 441 2.34 14.15 11.16
N THR A 442 3.25 15.09 10.92
CA THR A 442 4.20 15.53 11.93
C THR A 442 4.51 17.01 11.76
N GLY A 443 4.63 17.72 12.89
CA GLY A 443 5.07 19.11 12.95
C GLY A 443 6.54 19.27 13.31
N CYS A 444 7.23 18.19 13.72
CA CYS A 444 8.65 18.21 14.06
C CYS A 444 9.54 18.12 12.81
N HIS A 445 10.78 18.58 12.94
CA HIS A 445 11.77 18.57 11.86
C HIS A 445 12.45 17.20 11.68
N GLU A 446 12.10 16.21 12.51
CA GLU A 446 12.78 14.91 12.59
C GLU A 446 11.92 13.73 12.09
N ASP A 447 10.91 13.95 11.24
CA ASP A 447 9.97 12.94 10.68
C ASP A 447 9.63 11.73 11.58
N CYS A 448 9.34 11.98 12.86
CA CYS A 448 9.08 10.91 13.83
C CYS A 448 7.85 10.05 13.47
N ALA A 449 6.98 10.55 12.58
CA ALA A 449 5.76 9.88 12.12
C ALA A 449 5.97 8.95 10.90
N ARG A 450 7.19 8.87 10.36
CA ARG A 450 7.61 7.97 9.27
C ARG A 450 6.81 8.21 7.98
N SER A 451 6.88 9.44 7.48
CA SER A 451 6.12 9.90 6.31
C SER A 451 6.35 9.03 5.07
N SER A 452 7.57 8.54 4.86
CA SER A 452 7.98 7.84 3.63
C SER A 452 7.34 6.47 3.42
N ILE A 453 6.64 5.91 4.42
CA ILE A 453 6.03 4.56 4.33
C ILE A 453 4.50 4.55 4.45
N GLN A 454 3.88 5.72 4.44
CA GLN A 454 2.42 5.89 4.51
C GLN A 454 1.81 6.06 3.12
N ASP A 455 0.49 5.81 3.01
CA ASP A 455 -0.22 6.12 1.78
C ASP A 455 -0.25 7.66 1.57
N LEU A 456 -0.40 8.43 2.66
CA LEU A 456 -0.16 9.89 2.74
C LEU A 456 0.71 10.21 3.96
N GLY A 457 1.85 10.87 3.73
CA GLY A 457 2.71 11.43 4.78
C GLY A 457 2.77 12.94 4.68
N LEU A 458 2.59 13.64 5.80
CA LEU A 458 2.66 15.09 5.89
C LEU A 458 3.78 15.50 6.86
N THR A 459 4.71 16.32 6.37
CA THR A 459 5.87 16.83 7.12
C THR A 459 5.87 18.37 7.10
N PRO A 460 6.48 19.07 8.07
CA PRO A 460 6.31 20.52 8.19
C PRO A 460 6.95 21.28 7.01
N ALA A 461 6.24 22.30 6.54
CA ALA A 461 6.66 23.16 5.44
C ALA A 461 6.13 24.59 5.62
N ARG A 462 6.64 25.53 4.81
CA ARG A 462 6.23 26.93 4.84
C ARG A 462 5.88 27.46 3.45
N LYS A 463 4.83 28.29 3.37
CA LYS A 463 4.41 28.99 2.15
C LYS A 463 3.97 30.42 2.45
N ASP A 464 4.63 31.43 1.87
CA ASP A 464 4.32 32.85 2.05
C ASP A 464 4.22 33.27 3.54
N GLY A 465 5.02 32.63 4.40
CA GLY A 465 5.00 32.83 5.84
C GLY A 465 3.86 32.12 6.60
N ARG A 466 3.06 31.29 5.91
CA ARG A 466 2.11 30.34 6.52
C ARG A 466 2.82 29.04 6.82
N ASP A 467 2.65 28.54 8.04
CA ASP A 467 3.12 27.22 8.45
C ASP A 467 2.07 26.17 8.10
N GLY A 468 2.52 25.04 7.56
CA GLY A 468 1.67 23.95 7.15
C GLY A 468 2.51 22.71 6.89
N PHE A 469 2.10 21.91 5.90
CA PHE A 469 2.76 20.65 5.59
C PHE A 469 3.07 20.54 4.10
N VAL A 470 4.07 19.74 3.75
CA VAL A 470 4.28 19.21 2.40
C VAL A 470 3.85 17.75 2.35
N ALA A 471 3.24 17.33 1.25
CA ALA A 471 2.72 15.97 1.09
C ALA A 471 3.67 15.02 0.35
N ARG A 472 3.78 13.80 0.89
CA ARG A 472 4.37 12.61 0.27
C ARG A 472 3.32 11.52 0.10
N VAL A 473 3.30 10.82 -1.03
CA VAL A 473 2.23 9.87 -1.37
C VAL A 473 2.72 8.52 -1.88
N GLY A 474 1.95 7.48 -1.60
CA GLY A 474 2.17 6.14 -2.16
C GLY A 474 3.30 5.35 -1.52
N GLY A 475 3.57 5.54 -0.23
CA GLY A 475 4.49 4.71 0.54
C GLY A 475 3.88 3.37 0.97
N GLY A 476 4.74 2.38 1.19
CA GLY A 476 4.32 1.13 1.85
C GLY A 476 5.30 -0.01 1.72
N LEU A 477 5.35 -0.86 2.74
CA LEU A 477 6.39 -1.89 2.90
C LEU A 477 6.02 -3.23 2.23
N SER A 478 5.32 -4.14 2.91
CA SER A 478 4.90 -5.47 2.40
C SER A 478 5.91 -6.15 1.43
N ASP A 479 5.42 -6.91 0.45
CA ASP A 479 6.20 -7.32 -0.72
C ASP A 479 6.22 -6.17 -1.73
N GLY A 480 7.37 -5.90 -2.37
CA GLY A 480 7.55 -4.70 -3.21
C GLY A 480 7.43 -3.40 -2.40
N PRO A 481 8.38 -3.11 -1.49
CA PRO A 481 8.36 -1.88 -0.72
C PRO A 481 8.59 -0.67 -1.63
N ARG A 482 7.88 0.42 -1.34
CA ARG A 482 7.95 1.70 -2.05
C ARG A 482 8.06 2.83 -1.04
N VAL A 483 9.02 3.72 -1.27
CA VAL A 483 9.14 5.01 -0.59
C VAL A 483 8.08 5.94 -1.17
N ALA A 484 7.40 6.72 -0.32
CA ALA A 484 6.44 7.73 -0.76
C ALA A 484 7.13 8.79 -1.64
N SER A 485 6.46 9.24 -2.68
CA SER A 485 6.95 10.29 -3.57
C SER A 485 6.50 11.66 -3.10
N ASP A 486 7.37 12.64 -3.15
CA ASP A 486 6.98 14.04 -3.01
C ASP A 486 6.09 14.45 -4.20
N ILE A 487 5.08 15.26 -3.92
CA ILE A 487 4.17 15.82 -4.94
C ILE A 487 4.09 17.34 -4.87
N ASP A 488 5.05 17.99 -4.19
CA ASP A 488 5.16 19.45 -4.06
C ASP A 488 3.81 20.13 -3.77
N LEU A 489 3.08 19.56 -2.80
CA LEU A 489 1.78 20.06 -2.35
C LEU A 489 1.92 20.59 -0.93
N PHE A 490 1.82 21.91 -0.79
CA PHE A 490 1.64 22.59 0.48
C PHE A 490 0.18 22.52 0.92
N VAL A 491 -0.06 22.16 2.18
CA VAL A 491 -1.39 22.11 2.78
C VAL A 491 -1.39 22.77 4.17
N GLU A 492 -2.33 23.68 4.39
CA GLU A 492 -2.53 24.31 5.70
C GLU A 492 -3.20 23.33 6.67
N PRO A 493 -2.96 23.43 7.99
CA PRO A 493 -3.46 22.48 8.96
C PRO A 493 -4.98 22.26 8.91
N ASP A 494 -5.75 23.31 8.65
CA ASP A 494 -7.22 23.28 8.55
C ASP A 494 -7.76 22.63 7.28
N ARG A 495 -6.91 22.32 6.29
CA ARG A 495 -7.29 21.63 5.03
C ARG A 495 -6.85 20.18 4.97
N VAL A 496 -6.14 19.68 5.97
CA VAL A 496 -5.61 18.31 5.96
C VAL A 496 -6.72 17.25 5.89
N ASP A 497 -7.84 17.41 6.59
CA ASP A 497 -8.93 16.43 6.51
C ASP A 497 -9.69 16.48 5.17
N ASP A 498 -9.73 17.64 4.50
CA ASP A 498 -10.19 17.74 3.11
C ASP A 498 -9.23 17.02 2.16
N LEU A 499 -7.91 17.19 2.33
CA LEU A 499 -6.92 16.49 1.52
C LEU A 499 -7.01 14.97 1.67
N VAL A 500 -7.16 14.49 2.92
CA VAL A 500 -7.33 13.05 3.19
C VAL A 500 -8.61 12.53 2.53
N ALA A 501 -9.69 13.31 2.54
CA ALA A 501 -10.95 12.94 1.91
C ALA A 501 -10.81 12.89 0.38
N ALA A 502 -10.25 13.93 -0.24
CA ALA A 502 -9.98 13.98 -1.68
C ALA A 502 -9.12 12.78 -2.12
N MET A 503 -8.08 12.43 -1.36
CA MET A 503 -7.24 11.28 -1.67
C MET A 503 -7.95 9.94 -1.45
N ALA A 504 -8.82 9.85 -0.45
CA ALA A 504 -9.62 8.66 -0.21
C ALA A 504 -10.68 8.47 -1.30
N ASP A 505 -11.27 9.55 -1.81
CA ASP A 505 -12.20 9.54 -2.94
C ASP A 505 -11.49 9.14 -4.24
N LEU A 506 -10.34 9.77 -4.53
CA LEU A 506 -9.45 9.36 -5.62
C LEU A 506 -9.12 7.87 -5.48
N PHE A 507 -8.72 7.40 -4.30
CA PHE A 507 -8.40 5.99 -4.11
C PHE A 507 -9.62 5.07 -4.26
N ALA A 508 -10.79 5.48 -3.76
CA ALA A 508 -12.04 4.73 -3.88
C ALA A 508 -12.48 4.59 -5.34
N ASP A 509 -12.20 5.60 -6.15
CA ASP A 509 -12.56 5.54 -7.54
C ASP A 509 -11.48 4.77 -8.33
N HIS A 510 -10.18 5.11 -8.18
CA HIS A 510 -9.07 4.63 -9.01
C HIS A 510 -8.47 3.29 -8.56
N GLY A 511 -8.58 2.93 -7.29
CA GLY A 511 -7.87 1.80 -6.73
C GLY A 511 -8.48 0.44 -7.10
N SER A 512 -7.63 -0.58 -7.26
CA SER A 512 -8.08 -1.93 -7.61
C SER A 512 -8.87 -2.59 -6.45
N TYR A 513 -10.13 -2.96 -6.66
CA TYR A 513 -10.91 -3.76 -5.71
C TYR A 513 -10.70 -5.27 -5.86
N LEU A 514 -10.07 -5.68 -6.95
CA LEU A 514 -10.05 -7.06 -7.42
C LEU A 514 -8.74 -7.76 -7.12
N ASP A 515 -7.64 -7.11 -7.48
CA ASP A 515 -6.34 -7.70 -7.30
C ASP A 515 -5.76 -7.27 -5.96
N THR A 516 -5.88 -8.19 -5.00
CA THR A 516 -5.33 -8.01 -3.65
C THR A 516 -3.80 -7.84 -3.60
N ALA A 517 -3.08 -8.17 -4.67
CA ALA A 517 -1.65 -7.92 -4.78
C ALA A 517 -1.33 -6.44 -5.05
N VAL A 518 -2.21 -5.71 -5.77
CA VAL A 518 -1.99 -4.32 -6.19
C VAL A 518 -3.01 -3.31 -5.66
N ASN A 519 -3.90 -3.70 -4.75
CA ASN A 519 -4.96 -2.83 -4.23
C ASN A 519 -4.54 -1.76 -3.21
N ARG A 520 -3.26 -1.40 -3.09
CA ARG A 520 -2.78 -0.33 -2.19
C ARG A 520 -2.50 0.93 -2.99
N LEU A 521 -2.71 2.11 -2.38
CA LEU A 521 -2.47 3.40 -3.02
C LEU A 521 -1.07 3.53 -3.65
N ARG A 522 -0.05 2.93 -3.03
CA ARG A 522 1.31 2.92 -3.60
C ARG A 522 1.42 2.42 -5.04
N PHE A 523 0.56 1.49 -5.45
CA PHE A 523 0.55 0.97 -6.82
C PHE A 523 -0.14 1.95 -7.76
N LEU A 524 -1.23 2.55 -7.30
CA LEU A 524 -1.90 3.61 -8.03
C LEU A 524 -0.97 4.82 -8.26
N VAL A 525 -0.26 5.28 -7.24
CA VAL A 525 0.73 6.37 -7.38
C VAL A 525 1.87 5.94 -8.32
N ALA A 526 2.31 4.68 -8.28
CA ALA A 526 3.34 4.18 -9.18
C ALA A 526 2.87 4.10 -10.64
N GLU A 527 1.59 3.82 -10.86
CA GLU A 527 0.96 3.78 -12.18
C GLU A 527 0.78 5.18 -12.77
N PHE A 528 0.31 6.14 -11.96
CA PHE A 528 0.14 7.53 -12.38
C PHE A 528 1.47 8.26 -12.59
N GLY A 529 2.45 8.00 -11.72
CA GLY A 529 3.55 8.93 -11.50
C GLY A 529 3.13 10.10 -10.60
N PRO A 530 4.07 10.73 -9.87
CA PRO A 530 3.74 11.74 -8.86
C PRO A 530 3.09 13.00 -9.44
N GLU A 531 3.51 13.46 -10.62
CA GLU A 531 2.98 14.67 -11.26
C GLU A 531 1.52 14.48 -11.70
N ALA A 532 1.22 13.42 -12.44
CA ALA A 532 -0.15 13.13 -12.88
C ALA A 532 -1.06 12.78 -11.69
N PHE A 533 -0.54 12.10 -10.66
CA PHE A 533 -1.28 11.83 -9.44
C PHE A 533 -1.67 13.13 -8.72
N ARG A 534 -0.77 14.13 -8.68
CA ARG A 534 -1.04 15.43 -8.09
C ARG A 534 -2.12 16.20 -8.85
N GLU A 535 -2.01 16.25 -10.18
CA GLU A 535 -3.00 16.90 -11.05
C GLU A 535 -4.38 16.27 -10.87
N GLU A 536 -4.43 14.94 -10.82
CA GLU A 536 -5.68 14.24 -10.60
C GLU A 536 -6.22 14.46 -9.18
N LEU A 537 -5.37 14.44 -8.16
CA LEU A 537 -5.78 14.73 -6.78
C LEU A 537 -6.36 16.15 -6.63
N GLU A 538 -5.86 17.13 -7.38
CA GLU A 538 -6.41 18.49 -7.39
C GLU A 538 -7.88 18.51 -7.89
N SER A 539 -8.28 17.59 -8.77
CA SER A 539 -9.65 17.49 -9.27
C SER A 539 -10.66 17.04 -8.21
N TYR A 540 -10.20 16.36 -7.15
CA TYR A 540 -11.00 15.92 -6.00
C TYR A 540 -10.99 16.94 -4.84
N ALA A 541 -10.11 17.93 -4.89
CA ALA A 541 -9.93 18.89 -3.81
C ALA A 541 -10.75 20.17 -4.02
N ASP A 542 -11.48 20.60 -2.99
CA ASP A 542 -12.16 21.90 -2.96
C ASP A 542 -11.20 23.07 -2.64
N PHE A 543 -9.93 22.95 -3.01
CA PHE A 543 -8.92 24.00 -2.85
C PHE A 543 -7.81 23.89 -3.89
N ALA A 544 -7.25 25.04 -4.23
CA ALA A 544 -6.14 25.13 -5.17
C ALA A 544 -4.85 24.59 -4.53
N PHE A 545 -4.08 23.86 -5.33
CA PHE A 545 -2.80 23.34 -4.88
C PHE A 545 -1.71 24.40 -4.99
N GLU A 546 -0.88 24.48 -3.95
CA GLU A 546 0.26 25.38 -3.88
C GLU A 546 1.53 24.56 -3.67
N GLU A 547 2.64 24.99 -4.26
CA GLU A 547 3.95 24.43 -3.94
C GLU A 547 4.53 25.12 -2.68
N PRO A 548 5.20 24.39 -1.77
CA PRO A 548 5.86 24.99 -0.62
C PRO A 548 7.03 25.89 -1.07
N ASP A 549 7.37 26.91 -0.28
CA ASP A 549 8.60 27.68 -0.49
C ASP A 549 9.81 26.98 0.16
N GLU A 550 9.57 26.26 1.25
CA GLU A 550 10.58 25.58 2.05
C GLU A 550 9.97 24.36 2.75
N THR A 551 10.68 23.23 2.73
CA THR A 551 10.42 22.07 3.58
C THR A 551 11.29 22.18 4.84
N LEU A 552 10.72 21.84 6.00
CA LEU A 552 11.38 22.06 7.30
C LEU A 552 11.89 20.76 7.94
N THR A 553 11.64 19.61 7.33
CA THR A 553 12.23 18.34 7.76
C THR A 553 13.73 18.33 7.46
N THR A 554 14.54 18.06 8.49
CA THR A 554 16.00 18.05 8.40
C THR A 554 16.61 16.70 8.74
N ASP A 555 15.91 15.86 9.47
CA ASP A 555 16.44 14.59 9.97
C ASP A 555 15.32 13.56 10.20
N TYR A 556 15.69 12.38 10.73
CA TYR A 556 14.79 11.37 11.24
C TYR A 556 15.15 10.98 12.69
N ARG A 557 14.19 11.10 13.60
CA ARG A 557 14.30 10.62 14.98
C ARG A 557 13.43 9.40 15.20
N GLY A 558 14.05 8.38 15.80
CA GLY A 558 13.43 7.07 16.01
C GLY A 558 12.46 7.00 17.20
N ASP A 559 12.92 6.36 18.28
CA ASP A 559 12.03 5.68 19.24
C ASP A 559 11.51 6.53 20.41
N HIS A 560 12.07 7.74 20.61
CA HIS A 560 11.86 8.62 21.75
C HIS A 560 12.15 8.00 23.13
N VAL A 561 12.85 6.88 23.22
CA VAL A 561 13.26 6.27 24.49
C VAL A 561 14.29 7.18 25.18
N GLY A 562 14.29 7.21 26.51
CA GLY A 562 15.17 8.06 27.32
C GLY A 562 14.45 9.24 27.97
N VAL A 563 15.22 10.05 28.71
CA VAL A 563 14.73 11.26 29.37
C VAL A 563 15.11 12.47 28.54
N HIS A 564 14.12 13.31 28.24
CA HIS A 564 14.27 14.45 27.33
C HIS A 564 13.66 15.71 27.93
N GLU A 565 14.28 16.86 27.69
CA GLU A 565 13.77 18.17 28.10
C GLU A 565 12.66 18.64 27.15
N GLN A 566 11.64 19.29 27.69
CA GLN A 566 10.51 19.88 26.99
C GLN A 566 10.68 21.40 26.83
N ALA A 567 9.93 22.00 25.91
CA ALA A 567 9.93 23.44 25.66
C ALA A 567 9.59 24.31 26.90
N ASP A 568 8.85 23.75 27.86
CA ASP A 568 8.45 24.43 29.10
C ASP A 568 9.39 24.19 30.29
N GLY A 569 10.53 23.51 30.06
CA GLY A 569 11.54 23.19 31.07
C GLY A 569 11.19 22.00 31.96
N ARG A 570 10.09 21.28 31.68
CA ARG A 570 9.83 19.94 32.25
C ARG A 570 10.53 18.87 31.42
N SER A 571 10.39 17.61 31.82
CA SER A 571 10.90 16.46 31.06
C SER A 571 9.78 15.53 30.62
N TYR A 572 10.01 14.78 29.55
CA TYR A 572 9.30 13.53 29.28
C TYR A 572 10.25 12.34 29.41
N ALA A 573 9.72 11.21 29.86
CA ALA A 573 10.43 9.94 29.88
C ALA A 573 9.79 8.99 28.86
N GLY A 574 10.56 8.58 27.85
CA GLY A 574 10.20 7.51 26.94
C GLY A 574 10.63 6.17 27.49
N LEU A 575 9.64 5.33 27.82
CA LEU A 575 9.82 4.02 28.43
C LEU A 575 9.87 2.96 27.35
N ASN A 576 10.93 2.15 27.34
CA ASN A 576 11.01 1.03 26.43
C ASN A 576 10.01 -0.05 26.82
N VAL A 577 9.16 -0.44 25.88
CA VAL A 577 8.23 -1.57 26.02
C VAL A 577 8.68 -2.61 25.00
N PRO A 578 9.58 -3.54 25.39
CA PRO A 578 10.17 -4.47 24.44
C PRO A 578 9.09 -5.27 23.72
N THR A 579 9.16 -5.33 22.38
CA THR A 579 8.16 -5.98 21.52
C THR A 579 6.75 -5.37 21.59
N GLY A 580 6.59 -4.25 22.29
CA GLY A 580 5.34 -3.55 22.53
C GLY A 580 4.40 -4.19 23.55
N ARG A 581 4.78 -5.26 24.24
CA ARG A 581 3.87 -6.03 25.11
C ARG A 581 4.00 -5.64 26.58
N MET A 582 2.86 -5.33 27.22
CA MET A 582 2.75 -4.96 28.63
C MET A 582 1.51 -5.61 29.26
N GLY A 583 1.55 -5.93 30.56
CA GLY A 583 0.38 -6.38 31.32
C GLY A 583 -0.69 -5.29 31.41
N GLY A 584 -1.97 -5.67 31.40
CA GLY A 584 -3.07 -4.71 31.54
C GLY A 584 -3.02 -3.96 32.87
N ASP A 585 -2.69 -4.68 33.96
CA ASP A 585 -2.47 -4.12 35.29
C ASP A 585 -1.27 -3.17 35.34
N GLU A 586 -0.16 -3.52 34.68
CA GLU A 586 1.04 -2.68 34.54
C GLU A 586 0.74 -1.40 33.76
N PHE A 587 -0.05 -1.47 32.68
CA PHE A 587 -0.44 -0.30 31.89
C PHE A 587 -1.40 0.62 32.67
N ALA A 588 -2.34 0.06 33.43
CA ALA A 588 -3.21 0.83 34.31
C ALA A 588 -2.43 1.49 35.47
N ALA A 589 -1.42 0.81 36.00
CA ALA A 589 -0.52 1.38 37.01
C ALA A 589 0.33 2.52 36.43
N LEU A 590 0.86 2.37 35.22
CA LEU A 590 1.59 3.43 34.52
C LEU A 590 0.70 4.65 34.26
N ALA A 591 -0.57 4.44 33.89
CA ALA A 591 -1.55 5.51 33.74
C ALA A 591 -1.79 6.28 35.06
N ALA A 592 -1.85 5.57 36.19
CA ALA A 592 -1.94 6.19 37.50
C ALA A 592 -0.69 6.99 37.88
N LEU A 593 0.51 6.50 37.54
CA LEU A 593 1.76 7.25 37.73
C LEU A 593 1.80 8.51 36.88
N SER A 594 1.33 8.46 35.63
CA SER A 594 1.26 9.66 34.78
C SER A 594 0.32 10.74 35.36
N ASP A 595 -0.81 10.34 35.95
CA ASP A 595 -1.74 11.25 36.62
C ASP A 595 -1.16 11.85 37.91
N GLU A 596 -0.36 11.08 38.66
CA GLU A 596 0.26 11.53 39.89
C GLU A 596 1.51 12.41 39.67
N LEU A 597 2.37 12.02 38.73
CA LEU A 597 3.74 12.55 38.58
C LEU A 597 3.91 13.46 37.36
N GLY A 598 3.07 13.30 36.34
CA GLY A 598 3.19 13.95 35.04
C GLY A 598 1.97 14.80 34.68
N GLY A 599 1.58 14.74 33.40
CA GLY A 599 0.49 15.53 32.84
C GLY A 599 -0.87 14.83 32.82
N GLY A 600 -0.97 13.59 33.31
CA GLY A 600 -2.20 12.79 33.19
C GLY A 600 -2.44 12.27 31.76
N GLU A 601 -1.39 12.00 31.01
CA GLU A 601 -1.45 11.41 29.67
C GLU A 601 -0.32 10.41 29.42
N LEU A 602 -0.55 9.43 28.54
CA LEU A 602 0.47 8.53 28.00
C LEU A 602 0.51 8.69 26.49
N ARG A 603 1.70 8.60 25.89
CA ARG A 603 1.85 8.69 24.43
C ARG A 603 2.52 7.47 23.84
N LEU A 604 1.85 6.84 22.89
CA LEU A 604 2.30 5.63 22.22
C LEU A 604 3.23 5.98 21.07
N THR A 605 4.28 5.18 20.82
CA THR A 605 5.24 5.46 19.73
C THR A 605 5.13 4.48 18.55
N PRO A 606 5.54 4.90 17.32
CA PRO A 606 5.67 3.98 16.18
C PRO A 606 6.70 2.84 16.38
N ASN A 607 7.57 2.96 17.38
CA ASN A 607 8.51 1.92 17.84
C ASN A 607 7.92 1.01 18.93
N GLN A 608 6.62 1.12 19.21
CA GLN A 608 5.91 0.32 20.22
C GLN A 608 6.25 0.65 21.67
N ASN A 609 6.74 1.86 21.94
CA ASN A 609 7.07 2.35 23.29
C ASN A 609 5.99 3.27 23.84
N VAL A 610 6.14 3.70 25.10
CA VAL A 610 5.21 4.60 25.80
C VAL A 610 5.97 5.75 26.44
N LEU A 611 5.48 6.99 26.29
CA LEU A 611 6.03 8.19 26.94
C LEU A 611 5.15 8.62 28.11
N VAL A 612 5.81 9.11 29.16
CA VAL A 612 5.20 9.87 30.27
C VAL A 612 5.72 11.31 30.20
N PRO A 613 4.91 12.28 29.71
CA PRO A 613 5.33 13.66 29.58
C PRO A 613 5.05 14.49 30.83
N HIS A 614 5.52 15.74 30.79
CA HIS A 614 5.22 16.79 31.76
C HIS A 614 5.74 16.52 33.17
N LEU A 615 6.81 15.75 33.31
CA LEU A 615 7.46 15.42 34.57
C LEU A 615 8.25 16.63 35.07
N THR A 616 7.95 17.06 36.29
CA THR A 616 8.86 17.93 37.05
C THR A 616 10.12 17.16 37.46
N ASP A 617 11.19 17.84 37.87
CA ASP A 617 12.41 17.18 38.38
C ASP A 617 12.10 16.13 39.47
N ASP A 618 11.23 16.46 40.43
CA ASP A 618 10.79 15.53 41.50
C ASP A 618 9.93 14.39 40.94
N GLY A 619 9.01 14.69 40.02
CA GLY A 619 8.17 13.68 39.36
C GLY A 619 9.01 12.68 38.55
N LEU A 620 10.05 13.17 37.86
CA LEU A 620 10.98 12.34 37.11
C LEU A 620 11.78 11.44 38.05
N GLU A 621 12.38 11.98 39.13
CA GLU A 621 13.13 11.19 40.10
C GLU A 621 12.25 10.06 40.68
N ARG A 622 11.01 10.40 41.07
CA ARG A 622 10.05 9.42 41.59
C ARG A 622 9.60 8.39 40.56
N LEU A 623 9.43 8.77 39.29
CA LEU A 623 9.10 7.83 38.23
C LEU A 623 10.25 6.83 38.03
N LEU A 624 11.49 7.31 37.97
CA LEU A 624 12.68 6.47 37.77
C LEU A 624 12.92 5.49 38.93
N GLU A 625 12.42 5.79 40.12
CA GLU A 625 12.48 4.91 41.30
C GLU A 625 11.33 3.90 41.38
N ASP A 626 10.29 4.01 40.55
CA ASP A 626 9.14 3.11 40.61
C ASP A 626 9.49 1.70 40.10
N PRO A 627 9.03 0.62 40.77
CA PRO A 627 9.36 -0.75 40.38
C PRO A 627 8.96 -1.15 38.94
N LEU A 628 7.98 -0.47 38.32
CA LEU A 628 7.63 -0.73 36.92
C LEU A 628 8.81 -0.48 35.96
N LEU A 629 9.69 0.45 36.32
CA LEU A 629 10.82 0.85 35.47
C LEU A 629 11.94 -0.19 35.46
N GLU A 630 11.92 -1.18 36.37
CA GLU A 630 12.79 -2.37 36.27
C GLU A 630 12.51 -3.16 34.99
N ARG A 631 11.26 -3.15 34.52
CA ARG A 631 10.82 -3.85 33.31
C ARG A 631 10.72 -2.92 32.10
N TYR A 632 10.38 -1.65 32.33
CA TYR A 632 10.10 -0.64 31.30
C TYR A 632 11.04 0.55 31.41
N SER A 633 12.36 0.27 31.42
CA SER A 633 13.41 1.27 31.62
C SER A 633 13.43 2.33 30.49
N PRO A 634 13.71 3.60 30.80
CA PRO A 634 14.07 4.60 29.78
C PRO A 634 15.52 4.46 29.30
N ASP A 635 16.33 3.61 29.95
CA ASP A 635 17.72 3.33 29.61
C ASP A 635 17.94 1.80 29.50
N PRO A 636 17.35 1.14 28.49
CA PRO A 636 17.55 -0.29 28.23
C PRO A 636 18.86 -0.54 27.46
N GLY A 637 19.32 -1.80 27.44
CA GLY A 637 20.42 -2.22 26.54
C GLY A 637 20.07 -2.03 25.05
N PRO A 638 21.08 -1.91 24.17
CA PRO A 638 20.89 -1.49 22.78
C PRO A 638 19.99 -2.41 21.95
N PHE A 639 20.00 -3.73 22.21
CA PHE A 639 19.16 -4.69 21.49
C PHE A 639 17.73 -4.68 22.03
N THR A 640 17.55 -4.56 23.36
CA THR A 640 16.22 -4.37 23.96
C THR A 640 15.59 -3.05 23.52
N ARG A 641 16.38 -1.98 23.37
CA ARG A 641 15.90 -0.70 22.83
C ARG A 641 15.39 -0.82 21.41
N GLY A 642 16.17 -1.46 20.54
CA GLY A 642 15.92 -1.50 19.10
C GLY A 642 14.97 -2.61 18.61
N ILE A 643 14.45 -3.47 19.48
CA ILE A 643 13.61 -4.60 19.08
C ILE A 643 12.17 -4.18 18.77
N VAL A 644 11.73 -4.36 17.53
CA VAL A 644 10.36 -4.11 17.07
C VAL A 644 9.79 -5.37 16.45
N THR A 645 8.58 -5.76 16.83
CA THR A 645 7.97 -7.02 16.35
C THR A 645 6.49 -6.90 16.04
N CYS A 646 6.02 -7.76 15.13
CA CYS A 646 4.58 -7.95 14.95
C CYS A 646 4.07 -9.03 15.92
N THR A 647 2.75 -9.27 15.93
CA THR A 647 2.13 -10.34 16.72
C THR A 647 2.68 -11.74 16.40
N GLY A 648 3.06 -11.98 15.14
CA GLY A 648 3.59 -13.25 14.69
C GLY A 648 2.63 -14.43 14.84
N ARG A 649 3.18 -15.65 14.77
CA ARG A 649 2.42 -16.91 14.73
C ARG A 649 1.62 -17.19 16.01
N GLU A 650 1.86 -16.49 17.11
CA GLU A 650 1.09 -16.65 18.35
C GLU A 650 -0.41 -16.49 18.08
N PHE A 651 -0.82 -15.38 17.44
CA PHE A 651 -2.24 -15.12 17.13
C PHE A 651 -2.53 -14.82 15.66
N CYS A 652 -1.55 -14.33 14.88
CA CYS A 652 -1.82 -13.85 13.52
C CYS A 652 -2.03 -15.02 12.55
N ASN A 653 -3.17 -15.04 11.85
CA ASN A 653 -3.51 -16.04 10.82
C ASN A 653 -2.48 -16.14 9.68
N TYR A 654 -1.73 -15.07 9.41
CA TYR A 654 -0.66 -15.04 8.41
C TYR A 654 0.74 -15.32 8.98
N GLY A 655 0.89 -15.36 10.31
CA GLY A 655 2.19 -15.49 10.95
C GLY A 655 2.81 -16.88 10.72
N ILE A 656 3.97 -16.91 10.07
CA ILE A 656 4.76 -18.12 9.77
C ILE A 656 5.65 -18.48 10.97
N ILE A 657 6.27 -17.49 11.59
CA ILE A 657 7.13 -17.64 12.78
C ILE A 657 6.56 -16.91 13.99
N GLU A 658 6.86 -17.42 15.19
CA GLU A 658 6.64 -16.70 16.44
C GLU A 658 7.67 -15.58 16.57
N THR A 659 7.24 -14.41 17.06
CA THR A 659 8.03 -13.17 17.08
C THR A 659 8.20 -12.61 18.48
N LYS A 660 7.13 -12.30 19.21
CA LYS A 660 7.20 -11.54 20.47
C LYS A 660 7.96 -12.27 21.58
N ASN A 661 7.57 -13.50 21.90
CA ASN A 661 8.18 -14.26 23.00
C ASN A 661 9.63 -14.64 22.69
N ARG A 662 9.93 -14.90 21.42
CA ARG A 662 11.28 -15.14 20.91
C ARG A 662 12.15 -13.90 20.96
N ALA A 663 11.69 -12.79 20.39
CA ALA A 663 12.47 -11.57 20.25
C ALA A 663 12.89 -10.97 21.59
N ILE A 664 12.01 -11.00 22.61
CA ILE A 664 12.40 -10.53 23.95
C ILE A 664 13.47 -11.40 24.61
N ARG A 665 13.46 -12.71 24.37
CA ARG A 665 14.51 -13.61 24.85
C ARG A 665 15.83 -13.33 24.14
N TRP A 666 15.78 -13.13 22.82
CA TRP A 666 16.95 -12.77 22.03
C TRP A 666 17.53 -11.43 22.41
N ALA A 667 16.70 -10.40 22.58
CA ALA A 667 17.16 -9.06 22.95
C ALA A 667 17.95 -9.10 24.26
N ARG A 668 17.42 -9.79 25.30
CA ARG A 668 18.12 -9.97 26.58
C ARG A 668 19.43 -10.76 26.43
N GLU A 669 19.41 -11.86 25.67
CA GLU A 669 20.63 -12.65 25.41
C GLU A 669 21.70 -11.83 24.66
N LEU A 670 21.28 -10.97 23.74
CA LEU A 670 22.16 -10.12 22.94
C LEU A 670 22.71 -8.97 23.77
N ASP A 671 21.92 -8.35 24.64
CA ASP A 671 22.39 -7.32 25.57
C ASP A 671 23.43 -7.87 26.55
N ASP A 672 23.15 -9.02 27.20
CA ASP A 672 24.11 -9.70 28.09
C ASP A 672 25.42 -10.03 27.36
N TRP A 673 25.32 -10.45 26.10
CA TRP A 673 26.48 -10.74 25.26
C TRP A 673 27.24 -9.48 24.88
N ALA A 674 26.55 -8.40 24.51
CA ALA A 674 27.16 -7.14 24.08
C ALA A 674 27.90 -6.45 25.23
N GLU A 675 27.37 -6.52 26.45
CA GLU A 675 28.05 -6.09 27.67
C GLU A 675 29.33 -6.91 27.87
N ALA A 676 29.24 -8.25 27.78
CA ALA A 676 30.40 -9.13 27.94
C ALA A 676 31.47 -8.96 26.84
N ALA A 677 31.05 -8.59 25.63
CA ALA A 677 31.92 -8.31 24.49
C ALA A 677 32.54 -6.90 24.54
N GLY A 678 31.98 -6.01 25.36
CA GLY A 678 32.45 -4.62 25.50
C GLY A 678 32.03 -3.70 24.35
N ILE A 679 30.92 -4.03 23.66
CA ILE A 679 30.38 -3.23 22.54
C ILE A 679 29.05 -2.53 22.89
N ALA A 680 28.47 -2.82 24.05
CA ALA A 680 27.17 -2.26 24.44
C ALA A 680 27.21 -0.74 24.58
N ASP A 681 28.27 -0.20 25.20
CA ASP A 681 28.41 1.25 25.49
C ASP A 681 28.64 2.10 24.22
N ASP A 682 29.01 1.48 23.10
CA ASP A 682 29.29 2.16 21.83
C ASP A 682 28.03 2.34 20.96
N HIS A 683 26.89 1.78 21.39
CA HIS A 683 25.65 1.80 20.64
C HIS A 683 24.47 2.19 21.51
N GLU A 684 23.75 3.24 21.10
CA GLU A 684 22.51 3.59 21.78
C GLU A 684 21.39 2.58 21.51
N ALA A 685 21.26 2.12 20.26
CA ALA A 685 20.26 1.13 19.85
C ALA A 685 20.75 0.35 18.63
N ILE A 686 20.43 -0.94 18.57
CA ILE A 686 20.59 -1.78 17.37
C ILE A 686 19.20 -2.25 16.93
N ARG A 687 18.71 -1.71 15.81
CA ARG A 687 17.32 -1.87 15.37
C ARG A 687 17.10 -3.24 14.74
N ILE A 688 16.55 -4.16 15.51
CA ILE A 688 16.11 -5.47 15.02
C ILE A 688 14.60 -5.43 14.80
N HIS A 689 14.19 -5.39 13.54
CA HIS A 689 12.78 -5.33 13.17
C HIS A 689 12.32 -6.67 12.61
N MET A 690 11.40 -7.36 13.31
CA MET A 690 11.04 -8.75 13.01
C MET A 690 9.56 -8.92 12.69
N SER A 691 9.27 -9.27 11.43
CA SER A 691 7.93 -9.65 10.99
C SER A 691 7.79 -11.15 10.79
N GLY A 692 6.70 -11.71 11.31
CA GLY A 692 6.41 -13.13 11.20
C GLY A 692 6.03 -13.63 9.79
N CYS A 693 5.86 -12.74 8.81
CA CYS A 693 5.56 -13.02 7.41
C CYS A 693 5.85 -11.79 6.54
N SER A 694 5.56 -11.88 5.23
CA SER A 694 5.84 -10.81 4.26
C SER A 694 4.98 -9.55 4.35
N ALA A 695 3.91 -9.56 5.16
CA ALA A 695 3.06 -8.39 5.35
C ALA A 695 3.79 -7.19 6.02
N SER A 696 4.97 -7.42 6.61
CA SER A 696 5.87 -6.38 7.14
C SER A 696 5.23 -5.48 8.23
N CYS A 697 4.43 -6.06 9.13
CA CYS A 697 3.78 -5.30 10.21
C CYS A 697 4.77 -4.67 11.20
N ALA A 698 5.94 -5.28 11.40
CA ALA A 698 7.03 -4.76 12.23
C ALA A 698 8.02 -3.89 11.46
N GLN A 699 7.76 -3.65 10.17
CA GLN A 699 8.57 -2.77 9.33
C GLN A 699 10.07 -3.20 9.24
N PRO A 700 10.39 -4.49 8.95
CA PRO A 700 11.76 -5.00 8.84
C PRO A 700 12.66 -4.18 7.92
N GLN A 701 12.10 -3.58 6.87
CA GLN A 701 12.82 -2.75 5.90
C GLN A 701 13.51 -1.52 6.52
N LEU A 702 13.11 -1.11 7.73
CA LEU A 702 13.63 0.07 8.42
C LEU A 702 14.69 -0.26 9.48
N GLY A 703 14.97 -1.55 9.72
CA GLY A 703 15.91 -1.97 10.76
C GLY A 703 17.35 -1.98 10.28
N ASP A 704 18.28 -1.94 11.23
CA ASP A 704 19.67 -2.35 11.02
C ASP A 704 19.69 -3.84 10.64
N PHE A 705 18.86 -4.63 11.33
CA PHE A 705 18.57 -6.03 11.02
C PHE A 705 17.08 -6.21 10.73
N GLY A 706 16.73 -6.39 9.46
CA GLY A 706 15.38 -6.70 9.03
C GLY A 706 15.16 -8.21 8.91
N LEU A 707 14.15 -8.73 9.62
CA LEU A 707 13.80 -10.15 9.61
C LEU A 707 12.39 -10.37 9.06
N ARG A 708 12.27 -11.26 8.06
CA ARG A 708 10.98 -11.70 7.48
C ARG A 708 10.84 -13.20 7.60
N GLY A 709 9.80 -13.65 8.32
CA GLY A 709 9.55 -15.07 8.56
C GLY A 709 9.22 -15.87 7.29
N GLU A 710 9.83 -17.05 7.19
CA GLU A 710 9.79 -17.93 6.02
C GLU A 710 9.80 -19.41 6.44
N VAL A 711 9.62 -20.33 5.49
CA VAL A 711 9.83 -21.77 5.69
C VAL A 711 11.01 -22.27 4.85
N TYR A 712 11.75 -23.24 5.39
CA TYR A 712 12.75 -23.97 4.61
C TYR A 712 12.37 -25.45 4.52
N ARG A 713 12.75 -26.05 3.40
CA ARG A 713 12.63 -27.48 3.14
C ARG A 713 13.75 -27.90 2.22
N ASP A 714 14.51 -28.89 2.65
CA ASP A 714 15.46 -29.61 1.82
C ASP A 714 15.17 -31.13 1.88
N ASP A 715 16.04 -31.94 1.28
CA ASP A 715 15.85 -33.40 1.18
C ASP A 715 15.95 -34.12 2.55
N TYR A 716 16.44 -33.44 3.59
CA TYR A 716 16.77 -34.03 4.89
C TYR A 716 16.07 -33.35 6.07
N ASP A 717 15.69 -32.07 5.94
CA ASP A 717 15.10 -31.25 7.00
C ASP A 717 14.07 -30.23 6.47
N SER A 718 13.14 -29.83 7.34
CA SER A 718 12.21 -28.74 7.07
C SER A 718 11.84 -28.04 8.37
N GLY A 719 11.84 -26.71 8.36
CA GLY A 719 11.63 -25.93 9.56
C GLY A 719 11.21 -24.48 9.30
N ARG A 720 11.26 -23.69 10.37
CA ARG A 720 10.97 -22.25 10.35
C ARG A 720 12.26 -21.49 10.20
N ALA A 721 12.22 -20.43 9.40
CA ALA A 721 13.36 -19.60 9.12
C ALA A 721 12.98 -18.12 9.02
N ALA A 722 13.99 -17.28 8.85
CA ALA A 722 13.83 -15.89 8.46
C ALA A 722 14.74 -15.54 7.28
N ASP A 723 14.24 -14.72 6.37
CA ASP A 723 15.10 -13.91 5.52
C ASP A 723 15.69 -12.78 6.35
N LEU A 724 16.95 -12.43 6.08
CA LEU A 724 17.69 -11.36 6.71
C LEU A 724 18.09 -10.31 5.67
N GLY A 725 17.83 -9.05 5.98
CA GLY A 725 18.40 -7.91 5.28
C GLY A 725 19.03 -6.90 6.25
N LEU A 726 19.95 -6.09 5.75
CA LEU A 726 20.72 -5.12 6.54
C LEU A 726 20.66 -3.71 5.92
N GLY A 727 20.88 -2.69 6.76
CA GLY A 727 21.20 -1.32 6.34
C GLY A 727 20.02 -0.38 6.09
N GLY A 728 18.86 -0.61 6.72
CA GLY A 728 17.71 0.28 6.56
C GLY A 728 17.94 1.62 7.24
N ASP A 729 17.72 2.73 6.53
CA ASP A 729 17.83 4.09 7.05
C ASP A 729 16.70 4.96 6.51
N LEU A 730 15.69 5.20 7.34
CA LEU A 730 14.56 6.02 6.95
C LEU A 730 14.93 7.51 6.82
N GLY A 731 15.99 7.99 7.50
CA GLY A 731 16.43 9.38 7.36
C GLY A 731 16.92 9.72 5.96
N ASN A 732 17.42 8.72 5.24
CA ASN A 732 17.83 8.82 3.83
C ASN A 732 16.85 8.10 2.87
N ASP A 733 15.65 7.74 3.34
CA ASP A 733 14.66 6.96 2.58
C ASP A 733 15.18 5.62 2.01
N GLU A 734 16.17 5.02 2.67
CA GLU A 734 16.79 3.77 2.23
C GLU A 734 16.22 2.57 2.98
N PHE A 735 15.76 1.55 2.24
CA PHE A 735 15.36 0.27 2.83
C PHE A 735 16.53 -0.71 2.87
N ILE A 736 16.46 -1.71 3.76
CA ILE A 736 17.44 -2.79 3.81
C ILE A 736 17.66 -3.45 2.44
N ASP A 737 18.86 -3.98 2.24
CA ASP A 737 19.12 -4.98 1.21
C ASP A 737 18.86 -6.38 1.76
N TRP A 738 18.01 -7.18 1.10
CA TRP A 738 17.81 -8.59 1.46
C TRP A 738 19.03 -9.42 1.06
N LEU A 739 19.80 -9.88 2.04
CA LEU A 739 21.10 -10.52 1.82
C LEU A 739 20.99 -12.03 1.71
N VAL A 740 20.35 -12.66 2.70
CA VAL A 740 20.27 -14.12 2.83
C VAL A 740 18.85 -14.51 3.16
N GLY A 741 18.34 -15.49 2.42
CA GLY A 741 17.05 -16.11 2.70
C GLY A 741 17.19 -17.35 3.58
N LYS A 742 16.13 -17.67 4.31
CA LYS A 742 15.95 -18.96 5.00
C LYS A 742 17.02 -19.31 6.05
N ILE A 743 17.46 -18.35 6.86
CA ILE A 743 18.27 -18.62 8.05
C ILE A 743 17.40 -19.39 9.05
N PRO A 744 17.78 -20.62 9.49
CA PRO A 744 17.03 -21.34 10.51
C PRO A 744 16.78 -20.43 11.71
N ILE A 745 15.54 -20.42 12.20
CA ILE A 745 15.12 -19.34 13.07
C ILE A 745 15.93 -19.26 14.36
N ASP A 746 16.43 -20.39 14.87
CA ASP A 746 17.20 -20.45 16.11
C ASP A 746 18.67 -20.03 15.93
N ASP A 747 19.16 -19.93 14.68
CA ASP A 747 20.53 -19.48 14.36
C ASP A 747 20.65 -17.94 14.28
N VAL A 748 19.53 -17.23 14.18
CA VAL A 748 19.50 -15.77 13.97
C VAL A 748 20.32 -14.98 15.01
N PRO A 749 20.24 -15.25 16.33
CA PRO A 749 21.08 -14.54 17.30
C PRO A 749 22.58 -14.72 17.03
N GLY A 750 23.00 -15.91 16.59
CA GLY A 750 24.40 -16.17 16.22
C GLY A 750 24.85 -15.34 15.01
N VAL A 751 23.98 -15.17 14.02
CA VAL A 751 24.23 -14.32 12.85
C VAL A 751 24.34 -12.85 13.24
N VAL A 752 23.45 -12.35 14.12
CA VAL A 752 23.51 -10.98 14.64
C VAL A 752 24.85 -10.74 15.34
N LYS A 753 25.25 -11.65 16.25
CA LYS A 753 26.54 -11.57 16.97
C LYS A 753 27.73 -11.52 16.01
N ALA A 754 27.77 -12.40 15.01
CA ALA A 754 28.84 -12.43 14.02
C ALA A 754 28.93 -11.14 13.20
N THR A 755 27.79 -10.60 12.79
CA THR A 755 27.70 -9.34 12.02
C THR A 755 28.19 -8.16 12.85
N MET A 756 27.78 -8.08 14.11
CA MET A 756 28.20 -7.01 15.02
C MET A 756 29.71 -7.05 15.32
N LEU A 757 30.29 -8.24 15.47
CA LEU A 757 31.75 -8.38 15.62
C LEU A 757 32.52 -7.96 14.36
N ALA A 758 31.96 -8.20 13.17
CA ALA A 758 32.56 -7.74 11.93
C ALA A 758 32.50 -6.21 11.80
N TYR A 759 31.37 -5.61 12.17
CA TYR A 759 31.22 -4.16 12.23
C TYR A 759 32.19 -3.52 13.23
N ASP A 760 32.28 -4.02 14.46
CA ASP A 760 33.22 -3.52 15.47
C ASP A 760 34.69 -3.60 14.99
N ALA A 761 35.03 -4.66 14.25
CA ALA A 761 36.39 -4.85 13.74
C ALA A 761 36.75 -3.98 12.51
N ASP A 762 35.78 -3.56 11.71
CA ASP A 762 35.99 -2.88 10.42
C ASP A 762 35.47 -1.43 10.36
N SER A 763 34.72 -0.99 11.39
CA SER A 763 34.14 0.35 11.42
C SER A 763 35.19 1.45 11.61
N GLU A 764 34.94 2.58 10.96
CA GLU A 764 35.70 3.81 11.19
C GLU A 764 35.19 4.55 12.44
N PRO A 765 36.02 5.38 13.12
CA PRO A 765 35.57 6.14 14.27
C PRO A 765 34.36 7.05 13.95
N GLY A 766 33.23 6.78 14.60
CA GLY A 766 31.98 7.54 14.41
C GLY A 766 31.13 7.07 13.23
N GLU A 767 31.54 6.03 12.51
CA GLU A 767 30.73 5.40 11.47
C GLU A 767 29.61 4.57 12.11
N SER A 768 28.36 4.84 11.77
CA SER A 768 27.20 4.07 12.21
C SER A 768 27.12 2.70 11.56
N PHE A 769 26.34 1.78 12.15
CA PHE A 769 26.12 0.44 11.58
C PHE A 769 25.56 0.52 10.15
N THR A 770 24.61 1.43 9.92
CA THR A 770 24.02 1.58 8.59
C THR A 770 25.04 2.10 7.58
N GLU A 771 25.82 3.13 7.90
CA GLU A 771 26.90 3.63 7.03
C GLU A 771 27.90 2.53 6.68
N TRP A 772 28.32 1.74 7.67
CA TRP A 772 29.22 0.60 7.46
C TRP A 772 28.61 -0.45 6.52
N THR A 773 27.33 -0.81 6.70
CA THR A 773 26.66 -1.76 5.78
C THR A 773 26.53 -1.21 4.37
N ARG A 774 26.33 0.10 4.20
CA ARG A 774 26.25 0.75 2.88
C ARG A 774 27.61 0.85 2.19
N ARG A 775 28.69 1.02 2.95
CA ARG A 775 30.08 0.98 2.44
C ARG A 775 30.51 -0.44 2.06
N THR A 776 30.08 -1.44 2.81
CA THR A 776 30.48 -2.84 2.64
C THR A 776 29.71 -3.50 1.49
N SER A 777 30.38 -4.29 0.66
CA SER A 777 29.70 -4.91 -0.48
C SER A 777 28.69 -5.97 -0.01
N ASN A 778 27.56 -6.09 -0.72
CA ASN A 778 26.59 -7.16 -0.47
C ASN A 778 27.15 -8.58 -0.66
N ALA A 779 28.33 -8.75 -1.28
CA ALA A 779 29.02 -10.03 -1.32
C ALA A 779 29.73 -10.33 0.00
N ASP A 780 30.45 -9.34 0.54
CA ASP A 780 31.19 -9.47 1.80
C ASP A 780 30.23 -9.58 2.99
N LEU A 781 29.15 -8.79 3.00
CA LEU A 781 28.10 -8.90 4.02
C LEU A 781 27.46 -10.30 4.00
N ARG A 782 27.22 -10.88 2.82
CA ARG A 782 26.72 -12.25 2.69
C ARG A 782 27.70 -13.26 3.29
N GLU A 783 28.99 -13.13 3.01
CA GLU A 783 30.03 -13.99 3.58
C GLU A 783 29.99 -13.93 5.11
N ILE A 784 29.99 -12.72 5.69
CA ILE A 784 29.90 -12.49 7.14
C ILE A 784 28.68 -13.19 7.76
N VAL A 785 27.48 -12.99 7.18
CA VAL A 785 26.26 -13.58 7.75
C VAL A 785 26.16 -15.09 7.54
N THR A 786 26.85 -15.66 6.53
CA THR A 786 26.86 -17.12 6.29
C THR A 786 27.98 -17.87 7.01
N ASP A 787 29.10 -17.21 7.32
CA ASP A 787 30.25 -17.79 8.03
C ASP A 787 30.13 -17.69 9.57
N GLY A 788 28.99 -17.20 10.07
CA GLY A 788 28.55 -17.33 11.47
C GLY A 788 28.54 -18.79 11.96
N PRO A 789 28.40 -19.04 13.28
CA PRO A 789 28.82 -20.28 13.94
C PRO A 789 28.42 -21.55 13.18
N ALA A 790 29.34 -22.51 13.10
CA ALA A 790 29.16 -23.77 12.37
C ALA A 790 27.77 -24.36 12.66
N ARG A 791 27.03 -24.67 11.58
CA ARG A 791 25.73 -25.37 11.63
C ARG A 791 25.86 -26.61 12.50
N ASP A 792 25.48 -26.51 13.77
CA ASP A 792 25.19 -27.69 14.56
C ASP A 792 23.80 -28.15 14.08
N PRO A 793 23.69 -29.37 13.49
CA PRO A 793 22.38 -29.88 13.13
C PRO A 793 21.49 -29.84 14.38
N PRO A 794 20.22 -29.43 14.26
CA PRO A 794 19.35 -29.27 15.41
C PRO A 794 19.36 -30.54 16.25
N ALA A 795 19.53 -30.39 17.56
CA ALA A 795 19.38 -31.50 18.49
C ALA A 795 17.99 -32.10 18.26
N ILE A 796 17.96 -33.37 17.83
CA ILE A 796 16.75 -34.17 17.75
C ILE A 796 16.28 -34.33 19.20
N GLU A 797 15.45 -33.40 19.68
CA GLU A 797 14.52 -33.55 20.80
C GLU A 797 14.05 -32.16 21.28
N THR A 798 12.95 -31.66 20.72
CA THR A 798 11.76 -31.34 21.53
C THR A 798 10.58 -31.04 20.60
N GLU A 799 9.67 -32.00 20.50
CA GLU A 799 8.31 -31.74 20.06
C GLU A 799 7.69 -30.69 20.99
N VAL A 800 7.15 -29.61 20.41
CA VAL A 800 6.12 -28.81 21.07
C VAL A 800 4.82 -29.08 20.32
N ARG A 801 3.90 -29.74 21.01
CA ARG A 801 2.52 -29.99 20.57
C ARG A 801 1.74 -28.71 20.41
#